data_AF-A0A8H7SQR7-F1
#
_entry.id   AF-A0A8H7SQR7-F1
#
_cell.length_a   1.000
_cell.length_b   1.000
_cell.length_c   1.000
_cell.angle_alpha   90.00
_cell.angle_beta   90.00
_cell.angle_gamma   90.00
#
_symmetry.space_group_name_H-M   'P 1'
#
loop_
_entity.id
_entity.type
_entity.pdbx_description
1 polymer ?
#
loop_
_entity_poly.entity_id
_entity_poly.type
_entity_poly.pdbx_seq_one_letter_code
_entity_poly.pdbx_strand_id
1 'polypeptide(L)'
;GIDLGNLQAIIAVARNRGIDVICNEVSNRATPNIVSFGPKQRYLGEAAKTQEISNAKNTVVSIKRIIGRTIDDPEVQEVEKNFIMAELADANGQAGVKVQYLNEEQIFSNVQLLAMYLNKLKDTTASEINGPVSDCVITVPGWFTEVQRRAVLTATEMVGLNCLRLVNDLTAAALGYGITKLDLPEEKPRNVAFVDIGHSSYSCQIVSFVKGQLTVRGNAFDEHFGGREFDAIIVDKLAEQFKEKFKIDVFSNKKALLRLRVAAERCKKVLSANPQAPVNIESIMDDRDVSAMVSREEFEQWANNLFIRTEDVLKKALENAGLTVEDIDAVEMVGGTTRIPAIKATVSKFFGKDISTTLNQDEAMARGAALQCAMLSPVFKVRDFRVNEICTYPIKLVWDATPEEEETEIVVFDNNNSIPSTKILTFFRREPFTLQAFYANPESLPRGINPWIGQFNIKNVEPVNGEPAQIKVKVRLNIHGLISVESAYTVEEKMVDEETKNKDGEKEIKKVKKLVKTGDLPVVSGTTALSKELVNEYAEKESQMYANDKLIAATEAAKNSLEEYGYEMRDKILGPLSDYIDPSIKDKFAEDLNAVVDWIYDEGYDAPKSVYVEKLENLKKIGNPVVERYREADERPHAERSLRDTMHRLTQEVMSSDEKYAHLLSHEKQDLVERCERAGRWMDEQNAKQAKVSKCETPILFSRDIKKEEEALTLFAHPILNKPKPAPKVEEPATADADTPMDDSSENKKKDDMDID
;
A
#
# COMPACT_ATOMS: atom_id res chain seq x y z
N GLY A 1 -0.92 3.51 -1.98
CA GLY A 1 -0.77 3.25 -3.42
C GLY A 1 -0.07 1.93 -3.59
N ILE A 2 -0.58 1.07 -4.46
CA ILE A 2 -0.06 -0.28 -4.69
C ILE A 2 0.33 -0.39 -6.16
N ASP A 3 1.60 -0.65 -6.43
CA ASP A 3 2.01 -1.13 -7.74
C ASP A 3 1.83 -2.64 -7.80
N LEU A 4 0.79 -3.11 -8.51
CA LEU A 4 0.48 -4.54 -8.62
C LEU A 4 1.23 -5.14 -9.81
N GLY A 5 2.50 -5.51 -9.62
CA GLY A 5 3.30 -6.20 -10.63
C GLY A 5 3.00 -7.70 -10.75
N ASN A 6 3.45 -8.32 -11.85
CA ASN A 6 3.27 -9.77 -12.05
C ASN A 6 4.16 -10.62 -11.14
N LEU A 7 5.41 -10.19 -10.93
CA LEU A 7 6.38 -10.90 -10.08
C LEU A 7 6.25 -10.50 -8.61
N GLN A 8 6.00 -9.23 -8.37
CA GLN A 8 6.01 -8.61 -7.04
C GLN A 8 5.16 -7.34 -7.04
N ALA A 9 4.71 -6.92 -5.87
CA ALA A 9 4.07 -5.63 -5.67
C ALA A 9 4.94 -4.71 -4.80
N ILE A 10 4.85 -3.40 -5.06
CA ILE A 10 5.50 -2.36 -4.27
C ILE A 10 4.42 -1.48 -3.67
N ILE A 11 4.54 -1.16 -2.39
CA ILE A 11 3.56 -0.35 -1.67
C ILE A 11 4.20 0.98 -1.30
N ALA A 12 3.49 2.07 -1.58
CA ALA A 12 3.85 3.39 -1.10
C ALA A 12 2.69 4.05 -0.34
N VAL A 13 3.04 4.83 0.68
CA VAL A 13 2.11 5.55 1.55
C VAL A 13 2.40 7.04 1.52
N ALA A 14 1.35 7.86 1.57
CA ALA A 14 1.50 9.29 1.78
C ALA A 14 1.56 9.58 3.29
N ARG A 15 2.72 10.06 3.77
CA ARG A 15 2.93 10.44 5.18
C ARG A 15 4.01 11.52 5.26
N ASN A 16 4.06 12.25 6.38
CA ASN A 16 5.14 13.21 6.66
C ASN A 16 5.42 14.22 5.54
N ARG A 17 4.36 14.73 4.87
CA ARG A 17 4.44 15.66 3.72
C ARG A 17 5.16 15.08 2.49
N GLY A 18 5.31 13.77 2.39
CA GLY A 18 5.97 13.07 1.30
C GLY A 18 5.32 11.73 0.96
N ILE A 19 6.05 10.94 0.18
CA ILE A 19 5.64 9.60 -0.25
C ILE A 19 6.77 8.63 0.11
N ASP A 20 6.44 7.66 0.94
CA ASP A 20 7.37 6.64 1.40
C ASP A 20 6.97 5.29 0.82
N VAL A 21 7.94 4.58 0.25
CA VAL A 21 7.78 3.15 -0.06
C VAL A 21 8.12 2.38 1.20
N ILE A 22 7.22 1.47 1.56
CA ILE A 22 7.31 0.70 2.81
C ILE A 22 7.97 -0.65 2.57
N CYS A 23 8.60 -1.17 3.62
CA CYS A 23 9.18 -2.51 3.60
C CYS A 23 8.17 -3.55 4.12
N ASN A 24 8.36 -4.80 3.71
CA ASN A 24 7.64 -5.95 4.26
C ASN A 24 8.33 -6.53 5.50
N GLU A 25 7.81 -7.63 6.03
CA GLU A 25 8.27 -8.27 7.27
C GLU A 25 9.72 -8.76 7.24
N VAL A 26 10.34 -8.91 6.06
CA VAL A 26 11.77 -9.26 5.89
C VAL A 26 12.61 -8.08 5.40
N SER A 27 12.09 -6.85 5.55
CA SER A 27 12.74 -5.59 5.15
C SER A 27 12.92 -5.38 3.63
N ASN A 28 12.26 -6.17 2.80
CA ASN A 28 12.25 -5.95 1.35
C ASN A 28 11.23 -4.86 0.97
N ARG A 29 11.56 -4.03 -0.02
CA ARG A 29 10.69 -2.96 -0.54
C ARG A 29 9.66 -3.44 -1.56
N ALA A 30 9.75 -4.70 -1.96
CA ALA A 30 8.84 -5.35 -2.88
C ALA A 30 8.44 -6.72 -2.29
N THR A 31 7.15 -7.03 -2.35
CA THR A 31 6.60 -8.30 -1.85
C THR A 31 6.32 -9.21 -3.05
N PRO A 32 6.77 -10.46 -3.08
CA PRO A 32 6.48 -11.39 -4.19
C PRO A 32 4.97 -11.61 -4.40
N ASN A 33 4.50 -11.58 -5.64
CA ASN A 33 3.09 -11.82 -5.99
C ASN A 33 2.81 -13.33 -6.10
N ILE A 34 2.84 -14.00 -4.96
CA ILE A 34 2.77 -15.46 -4.82
C ILE A 34 1.86 -15.84 -3.67
N VAL A 35 1.02 -16.84 -3.91
CA VAL A 35 0.14 -17.46 -2.90
C VAL A 35 0.45 -18.96 -2.84
N SER A 36 0.73 -19.49 -1.66
CA SER A 36 1.00 -20.91 -1.45
C SER A 36 0.09 -21.47 -0.35
N PHE A 37 -0.32 -22.72 -0.49
CA PHE A 37 -1.26 -23.37 0.43
C PHE A 37 -0.58 -24.52 1.15
N GLY A 38 -0.72 -24.53 2.48
CA GLY A 38 -0.13 -25.53 3.35
C GLY A 38 -1.16 -26.37 4.10
N PRO A 39 -0.68 -27.32 4.92
CA PRO A 39 -1.52 -28.23 5.70
C PRO A 39 -2.20 -27.56 6.90
N LYS A 40 -1.74 -26.37 7.33
CA LYS A 40 -2.28 -25.64 8.51
C LYS A 40 -2.73 -24.21 8.20
N GLN A 41 -2.10 -23.57 7.22
CA GLN A 41 -2.28 -22.16 6.90
C GLN A 41 -1.88 -21.89 5.45
N ARG A 42 -2.18 -20.68 4.99
CA ARG A 42 -1.66 -20.16 3.73
C ARG A 42 -0.32 -19.47 3.97
N TYR A 43 0.49 -19.42 2.93
CA TYR A 43 1.72 -18.63 2.89
C TYR A 43 1.57 -17.60 1.77
N LEU A 44 1.80 -16.33 2.10
CA LEU A 44 1.53 -15.20 1.19
C LEU A 44 2.80 -14.34 1.09
N GLY A 45 3.16 -13.94 -0.13
CA GLY A 45 4.34 -13.11 -0.35
C GLY A 45 5.65 -13.85 -0.09
N GLU A 46 6.47 -13.32 0.81
CA GLU A 46 7.81 -13.83 1.11
C GLU A 46 7.78 -15.27 1.64
N ALA A 47 6.82 -15.57 2.53
CA ALA A 47 6.63 -16.92 3.06
C ALA A 47 6.27 -17.94 1.95
N ALA A 48 5.50 -17.50 0.94
CA ALA A 48 5.17 -18.32 -0.21
C ALA A 48 6.38 -18.53 -1.12
N LYS A 49 7.19 -17.49 -1.32
CA LYS A 49 8.41 -17.55 -2.14
C LYS A 49 9.41 -18.57 -1.60
N THR A 50 9.59 -18.63 -0.28
CA THR A 50 10.46 -19.63 0.38
C THR A 50 10.04 -21.07 0.09
N GLN A 51 8.75 -21.31 -0.20
CA GLN A 51 8.19 -22.64 -0.45
C GLN A 51 7.93 -22.93 -1.93
N GLU A 52 8.26 -22.02 -2.83
CA GLU A 52 7.92 -22.13 -4.26
C GLU A 52 8.39 -23.43 -4.90
N ILE A 53 9.61 -23.88 -4.57
CA ILE A 53 10.18 -25.12 -5.12
C ILE A 53 9.69 -26.36 -4.37
N SER A 54 9.66 -26.31 -3.03
CA SER A 54 9.30 -27.47 -2.19
C SER A 54 7.80 -27.79 -2.28
N ASN A 55 6.96 -26.77 -2.40
CA ASN A 55 5.50 -26.82 -2.45
C ASN A 55 4.91 -26.32 -3.79
N ALA A 56 5.62 -26.59 -4.90
CA ALA A 56 5.28 -26.06 -6.23
C ALA A 56 3.85 -26.34 -6.71
N LYS A 57 3.28 -27.51 -6.38
CA LYS A 57 1.92 -27.88 -6.81
C LYS A 57 0.82 -27.09 -6.10
N ASN A 58 1.13 -26.53 -4.93
CA ASN A 58 0.20 -25.72 -4.15
C ASN A 58 0.63 -24.25 -4.10
N THR A 59 1.54 -23.84 -5.00
CA THR A 59 2.05 -22.47 -5.08
C THR A 59 1.66 -21.86 -6.42
N VAL A 60 1.03 -20.69 -6.34
CA VAL A 60 0.44 -19.98 -7.46
C VAL A 60 1.23 -18.71 -7.69
N VAL A 61 1.70 -18.55 -8.93
CA VAL A 61 2.37 -17.35 -9.45
C VAL A 61 1.54 -16.78 -10.60
N SER A 62 1.94 -15.64 -11.16
CA SER A 62 1.28 -15.02 -12.33
C SER A 62 -0.23 -14.75 -12.14
N ILE A 63 -0.66 -14.49 -10.89
CA ILE A 63 -2.08 -14.23 -10.56
C ILE A 63 -2.65 -13.08 -11.41
N LYS A 64 -1.84 -12.04 -11.65
CA LYS A 64 -2.20 -10.89 -12.49
C LYS A 64 -2.49 -11.26 -13.95
N ARG A 65 -1.93 -12.35 -14.49
CA ARG A 65 -2.11 -12.75 -15.89
C ARG A 65 -3.40 -13.50 -16.15
N ILE A 66 -3.88 -14.23 -15.14
CA ILE A 66 -5.12 -15.01 -15.23
C ILE A 66 -6.35 -14.24 -14.70
N ILE A 67 -6.16 -13.08 -14.05
CA ILE A 67 -7.27 -12.28 -13.50
C ILE A 67 -8.29 -11.92 -14.58
N GLY A 68 -9.59 -12.06 -14.27
CA GLY A 68 -10.67 -11.74 -15.21
C GLY A 68 -10.78 -12.66 -16.43
N ARG A 69 -9.98 -13.73 -16.51
CA ARG A 69 -10.07 -14.74 -17.58
C ARG A 69 -10.86 -15.96 -17.15
N THR A 70 -11.37 -16.71 -18.11
CA THR A 70 -12.03 -18.01 -17.91
C THR A 70 -11.01 -19.14 -18.06
N ILE A 71 -11.34 -20.36 -17.61
CA ILE A 71 -10.43 -21.51 -17.74
C ILE A 71 -10.17 -21.90 -19.20
N ASP A 72 -11.14 -21.69 -20.09
CA ASP A 72 -11.05 -22.05 -21.51
C ASP A 72 -10.36 -20.98 -22.37
N ASP A 73 -9.95 -19.86 -21.76
CA ASP A 73 -9.22 -18.80 -22.45
C ASP A 73 -7.89 -19.36 -23.02
N PRO A 74 -7.62 -19.20 -24.34
CA PRO A 74 -6.37 -19.67 -24.95
C PRO A 74 -5.11 -19.11 -24.28
N GLU A 75 -5.16 -17.89 -23.74
CA GLU A 75 -4.04 -17.31 -22.99
C GLU A 75 -3.75 -18.13 -21.72
N VAL A 76 -4.78 -18.60 -21.04
CA VAL A 76 -4.65 -19.43 -19.83
C VAL A 76 -4.11 -20.81 -20.19
N GLN A 77 -4.69 -21.46 -21.21
CA GLN A 77 -4.36 -22.85 -21.57
C GLN A 77 -3.03 -23.01 -22.29
N GLU A 78 -2.65 -22.07 -23.15
CA GLU A 78 -1.47 -22.19 -24.01
C GLU A 78 -0.24 -21.45 -23.47
N VAL A 79 -0.45 -20.34 -22.73
CA VAL A 79 0.65 -19.48 -22.26
C VAL A 79 0.85 -19.63 -20.75
N GLU A 80 -0.13 -19.24 -19.94
CA GLU A 80 0.05 -19.15 -18.48
C GLU A 80 0.20 -20.51 -17.80
N LYS A 81 -0.38 -21.57 -18.38
CA LYS A 81 -0.16 -22.98 -17.96
C LYS A 81 1.31 -23.40 -17.94
N ASN A 82 2.17 -22.78 -18.74
CA ASN A 82 3.61 -23.08 -18.74
C ASN A 82 4.33 -22.48 -17.53
N PHE A 83 3.77 -21.44 -16.91
CA PHE A 83 4.34 -20.75 -15.76
C PHE A 83 3.75 -21.24 -14.44
N ILE A 84 2.47 -21.62 -14.43
CA ILE A 84 1.74 -22.04 -13.24
C ILE A 84 1.90 -23.55 -13.03
N MET A 85 2.50 -23.95 -11.91
CA MET A 85 2.76 -25.36 -11.58
C MET A 85 1.57 -26.05 -10.90
N ALA A 86 0.73 -25.27 -10.23
CA ALA A 86 -0.56 -25.69 -9.69
C ALA A 86 -1.51 -26.11 -10.82
N GLU A 87 -2.42 -27.02 -10.52
CA GLU A 87 -3.39 -27.49 -11.51
C GLU A 87 -4.42 -26.38 -11.75
N LEU A 88 -4.54 -25.93 -13.00
CA LEU A 88 -5.58 -24.98 -13.41
C LEU A 88 -6.96 -25.65 -13.36
N ALA A 89 -7.97 -24.93 -12.88
CA ALA A 89 -9.33 -25.45 -12.71
C ALA A 89 -10.38 -24.37 -13.03
N ASP A 90 -11.59 -24.81 -13.37
CA ASP A 90 -12.75 -23.91 -13.40
C ASP A 90 -13.18 -23.58 -11.97
N ALA A 91 -13.38 -22.29 -11.70
CA ALA A 91 -13.88 -21.78 -10.43
C ALA A 91 -15.09 -20.88 -10.71
N ASN A 92 -16.25 -21.49 -10.88
CA ASN A 92 -17.51 -20.82 -11.19
C ASN A 92 -17.42 -20.00 -12.49
N GLY A 93 -16.89 -20.60 -13.56
CA GLY A 93 -16.68 -19.94 -14.86
C GLY A 93 -15.45 -19.04 -14.93
N GLN A 94 -14.69 -18.90 -13.85
CA GLN A 94 -13.43 -18.17 -13.80
C GLN A 94 -12.24 -19.13 -13.91
N ALA A 95 -11.13 -18.68 -14.49
CA ALA A 95 -9.86 -19.38 -14.32
C ALA A 95 -9.50 -19.41 -12.83
N GLY A 96 -9.13 -20.58 -12.34
CA GLY A 96 -8.71 -20.80 -10.97
C GLY A 96 -7.63 -21.87 -10.88
N VAL A 97 -7.36 -22.29 -9.65
CA VAL A 97 -6.41 -23.36 -9.35
C VAL A 97 -7.01 -24.34 -8.37
N LYS A 98 -6.59 -25.59 -8.49
CA LYS A 98 -6.85 -26.67 -7.55
C LYS A 98 -5.57 -26.93 -6.74
N VAL A 99 -5.69 -26.89 -5.42
CA VAL A 99 -4.58 -26.99 -4.47
C VAL A 99 -4.97 -27.85 -3.28
N GLN A 100 -3.98 -28.38 -2.56
CA GLN A 100 -4.17 -29.01 -1.25
C GLN A 100 -4.01 -27.95 -0.16
N TYR A 101 -5.09 -27.66 0.56
CA TYR A 101 -5.15 -26.68 1.65
C TYR A 101 -5.87 -27.29 2.84
N LEU A 102 -5.28 -27.19 4.04
CA LEU A 102 -5.79 -27.86 5.25
C LEU A 102 -5.97 -29.38 5.07
N ASN A 103 -5.11 -29.99 4.26
CA ASN A 103 -5.15 -31.41 3.86
C ASN A 103 -6.39 -31.81 3.05
N GLU A 104 -7.10 -30.84 2.48
CA GLU A 104 -8.22 -31.05 1.59
C GLU A 104 -7.98 -30.42 0.21
N GLU A 105 -8.57 -31.02 -0.82
CA GLU A 105 -8.59 -30.40 -2.14
C GLU A 105 -9.52 -29.19 -2.14
N GLN A 106 -9.00 -28.04 -2.56
CA GLN A 106 -9.73 -26.79 -2.64
C GLN A 106 -9.52 -26.15 -4.00
N ILE A 107 -10.58 -25.52 -4.52
CA ILE A 107 -10.53 -24.73 -5.74
C ILE A 107 -10.65 -23.25 -5.36
N PHE A 108 -9.78 -22.42 -5.92
CA PHE A 108 -9.79 -20.97 -5.75
C PHE A 108 -9.78 -20.27 -7.10
N SER A 109 -10.64 -19.27 -7.27
CA SER A 109 -10.66 -18.44 -8.48
C SER A 109 -9.50 -17.44 -8.52
N ASN A 110 -9.21 -16.92 -9.71
CA ASN A 110 -8.26 -15.82 -9.90
C ASN A 110 -8.57 -14.58 -9.04
N VAL A 111 -9.85 -14.26 -8.81
CA VAL A 111 -10.28 -13.15 -7.94
C VAL A 111 -10.00 -13.46 -6.48
N GLN A 112 -10.29 -14.69 -6.01
CA GLN A 112 -9.96 -15.11 -4.65
C GLN A 112 -8.46 -15.04 -4.40
N LEU A 113 -7.65 -15.59 -5.32
CA LEU A 113 -6.18 -15.57 -5.22
C LEU A 113 -5.64 -14.14 -5.12
N LEU A 114 -6.14 -13.22 -5.96
CA LEU A 114 -5.76 -11.81 -5.87
C LEU A 114 -6.21 -11.17 -4.56
N ALA A 115 -7.40 -11.50 -4.06
CA ALA A 115 -7.89 -11.01 -2.77
C ALA A 115 -6.97 -11.47 -1.61
N MET A 116 -6.56 -12.74 -1.56
CA MET A 116 -5.60 -13.22 -0.53
C MET A 116 -4.32 -12.39 -0.54
N TYR A 117 -3.79 -12.14 -1.74
CA TYR A 117 -2.58 -11.35 -1.90
C TYR A 117 -2.77 -9.88 -1.50
N LEU A 118 -3.87 -9.24 -1.90
CA LEU A 118 -4.19 -7.87 -1.50
C LEU A 118 -4.39 -7.75 0.02
N ASN A 119 -4.97 -8.78 0.67
CA ASN A 119 -5.13 -8.82 2.12
C ASN A 119 -3.76 -8.86 2.82
N LYS A 120 -2.80 -9.62 2.28
CA LYS A 120 -1.40 -9.60 2.75
C LYS A 120 -0.77 -8.22 2.61
N LEU A 121 -0.94 -7.54 1.48
CA LEU A 121 -0.39 -6.19 1.29
C LEU A 121 -1.04 -5.16 2.25
N LYS A 122 -2.35 -5.29 2.49
CA LYS A 122 -3.09 -4.50 3.48
C LYS A 122 -2.52 -4.69 4.88
N ASP A 123 -2.29 -5.93 5.29
CA ASP A 123 -1.70 -6.29 6.59
C ASP A 123 -0.29 -5.75 6.79
N THR A 124 0.57 -5.91 5.78
CA THR A 124 1.93 -5.36 5.79
C THR A 124 1.88 -3.84 5.96
N THR A 125 0.99 -3.17 5.22
CA THR A 125 0.81 -1.71 5.32
C THR A 125 0.31 -1.29 6.69
N ALA A 126 -0.72 -1.97 7.21
CA ALA A 126 -1.32 -1.65 8.51
C ALA A 126 -0.33 -1.80 9.67
N SER A 127 0.54 -2.81 9.58
CA SER A 127 1.61 -3.04 10.55
C SER A 127 2.67 -1.94 10.50
N GLU A 128 3.11 -1.54 9.31
CA GLU A 128 4.10 -0.46 9.13
C GLU A 128 3.58 0.91 9.59
N ILE A 129 2.31 1.24 9.31
CA ILE A 129 1.74 2.54 9.69
C ILE A 129 1.16 2.55 11.11
N ASN A 130 1.16 1.41 11.81
CA ASN A 130 0.53 1.21 13.12
C ASN A 130 -0.94 1.67 13.15
N GLY A 131 -1.71 1.31 12.12
CA GLY A 131 -3.08 1.78 11.97
C GLY A 131 -3.87 1.08 10.85
N PRO A 132 -5.19 1.27 10.79
CA PRO A 132 -6.03 0.64 9.77
C PRO A 132 -5.76 1.23 8.38
N VAL A 133 -5.93 0.39 7.36
CA VAL A 133 -5.83 0.77 5.95
C VAL A 133 -7.19 0.55 5.29
N SER A 134 -7.82 1.63 4.84
CA SER A 134 -9.14 1.62 4.20
C SER A 134 -9.08 1.90 2.70
N ASP A 135 -8.33 2.93 2.30
CA ASP A 135 -8.32 3.43 0.93
C ASP A 135 -7.05 3.06 0.17
N CYS A 136 -7.19 2.73 -1.10
CA CYS A 136 -6.06 2.47 -1.97
C CYS A 136 -6.26 3.01 -3.40
N VAL A 137 -5.13 3.15 -4.09
CA VAL A 137 -5.08 3.27 -5.55
C VAL A 137 -4.15 2.15 -6.01
N ILE A 138 -4.59 1.40 -7.01
CA ILE A 138 -3.87 0.24 -7.53
C ILE A 138 -3.50 0.50 -8.99
N THR A 139 -2.25 0.21 -9.35
CA THR A 139 -1.81 0.25 -10.75
C THR A 139 -2.30 -0.98 -11.51
N VAL A 140 -2.73 -0.78 -12.74
CA VAL A 140 -3.04 -1.85 -13.69
C VAL A 140 -2.36 -1.55 -15.03
N PRO A 141 -2.03 -2.56 -15.83
CA PRO A 141 -1.49 -2.34 -17.17
C PRO A 141 -2.47 -1.56 -18.04
N GLY A 142 -1.96 -0.73 -18.94
CA GLY A 142 -2.78 0.00 -19.92
C GLY A 142 -3.66 -0.90 -20.79
N TRP A 143 -3.26 -2.16 -20.97
CA TRP A 143 -3.99 -3.19 -21.73
C TRP A 143 -5.08 -3.92 -20.94
N PHE A 144 -5.23 -3.65 -19.64
CA PHE A 144 -6.32 -4.25 -18.88
C PHE A 144 -7.67 -3.80 -19.42
N THR A 145 -8.46 -4.78 -19.83
CA THR A 145 -9.84 -4.63 -20.27
C THR A 145 -10.78 -4.49 -19.08
N GLU A 146 -12.04 -4.15 -19.35
CA GLU A 146 -13.07 -3.96 -18.33
C GLU A 146 -13.27 -5.18 -17.41
N VAL A 147 -13.28 -6.41 -17.95
CA VAL A 147 -13.46 -7.62 -17.12
C VAL A 147 -12.33 -7.79 -16.11
N GLN A 148 -11.09 -7.48 -16.50
CA GLN A 148 -9.91 -7.53 -15.63
C GLN A 148 -9.96 -6.43 -14.56
N ARG A 149 -10.33 -5.20 -14.96
CA ARG A 149 -10.49 -4.08 -14.02
C ARG A 149 -11.59 -4.35 -12.99
N ARG A 150 -12.73 -4.90 -13.42
CA ARG A 150 -13.82 -5.34 -12.53
C ARG A 150 -13.33 -6.40 -11.55
N ALA A 151 -12.62 -7.42 -12.04
CA ALA A 151 -12.06 -8.48 -11.20
C ALA A 151 -11.10 -7.95 -10.11
N VAL A 152 -10.24 -6.96 -10.43
CA VAL A 152 -9.38 -6.30 -9.43
C VAL A 152 -10.21 -5.54 -8.39
N LEU A 153 -11.23 -4.78 -8.82
CA LEU A 153 -12.12 -4.05 -7.89
C LEU A 153 -12.88 -5.02 -6.97
N THR A 154 -13.39 -6.12 -7.51
CA THR A 154 -14.03 -7.17 -6.71
C THR A 154 -13.06 -7.76 -5.68
N ALA A 155 -11.80 -8.03 -6.06
CA ALA A 155 -10.80 -8.51 -5.11
C ALA A 155 -10.52 -7.48 -3.99
N THR A 156 -10.55 -6.17 -4.29
CA THR A 156 -10.42 -5.13 -3.25
C THR A 156 -11.63 -5.07 -2.31
N GLU A 157 -12.85 -5.19 -2.86
CA GLU A 157 -14.10 -5.21 -2.09
C GLU A 157 -14.11 -6.37 -1.08
N MET A 158 -13.70 -7.56 -1.52
CA MET A 158 -13.66 -8.77 -0.68
C MET A 158 -12.78 -8.62 0.58
N VAL A 159 -11.78 -7.76 0.56
CA VAL A 159 -10.84 -7.55 1.68
C VAL A 159 -11.06 -6.21 2.39
N GLY A 160 -12.17 -5.54 2.09
CA GLY A 160 -12.53 -4.25 2.68
C GLY A 160 -11.54 -3.13 2.36
N LEU A 161 -10.96 -3.15 1.15
CA LEU A 161 -10.20 -2.02 0.59
C LEU A 161 -11.09 -1.24 -0.36
N ASN A 162 -11.27 0.05 -0.06
CA ASN A 162 -11.91 0.99 -0.98
C ASN A 162 -10.89 1.44 -2.03
N CYS A 163 -10.97 0.86 -3.23
CA CYS A 163 -10.14 1.27 -4.34
C CYS A 163 -10.66 2.59 -4.92
N LEU A 164 -10.03 3.72 -4.55
CA LEU A 164 -10.39 5.06 -5.02
C LEU A 164 -10.17 5.22 -6.53
N ARG A 165 -9.17 4.52 -7.09
CA ARG A 165 -8.89 4.54 -8.53
C ARG A 165 -8.06 3.32 -8.93
N LEU A 166 -8.42 2.73 -10.05
CA LEU A 166 -7.49 1.92 -10.85
C LEU A 166 -6.80 2.87 -11.81
N VAL A 167 -5.49 3.02 -11.67
CA VAL A 167 -4.69 3.91 -12.51
C VAL A 167 -3.83 3.06 -13.43
N ASN A 168 -3.61 3.50 -14.67
CA ASN A 168 -2.63 2.83 -15.52
C ASN A 168 -1.23 3.00 -14.92
N ASP A 169 -0.43 1.94 -14.95
CA ASP A 169 0.93 1.89 -14.41
C ASP A 169 1.83 3.04 -14.88
N LEU A 170 1.96 3.26 -16.19
CA LEU A 170 2.75 4.35 -16.74
C LEU A 170 2.16 5.73 -16.45
N THR A 171 0.84 5.86 -16.34
CA THR A 171 0.18 7.10 -15.93
C THR A 171 0.52 7.45 -14.47
N ALA A 172 0.65 6.45 -13.60
CA ALA A 172 1.11 6.66 -12.23
C ALA A 172 2.58 7.14 -12.20
N ALA A 173 3.47 6.50 -12.96
CA ALA A 173 4.85 6.95 -13.09
C ALA A 173 4.94 8.40 -13.64
N ALA A 174 4.15 8.70 -14.66
CA ALA A 174 4.04 10.04 -15.25
C ALA A 174 3.52 11.09 -14.27
N LEU A 175 2.59 10.74 -13.38
CA LEU A 175 2.15 11.64 -12.29
C LEU A 175 3.31 11.95 -11.34
N GLY A 176 4.06 10.94 -10.91
CA GLY A 176 5.24 11.12 -10.05
C GLY A 176 6.30 12.02 -10.69
N TYR A 177 6.51 11.86 -12.00
CA TYR A 177 7.36 12.75 -12.79
C TYR A 177 6.81 14.18 -12.83
N GLY A 178 5.58 14.36 -13.31
CA GLY A 178 5.01 15.67 -13.60
C GLY A 178 4.85 16.56 -12.38
N ILE A 179 4.39 16.01 -11.26
CA ILE A 179 4.11 16.81 -10.06
C ILE A 179 5.39 17.32 -9.36
N THR A 180 6.50 16.61 -9.54
CA THR A 180 7.80 16.93 -8.92
C THR A 180 8.67 17.85 -9.79
N LYS A 181 8.42 17.92 -11.10
CA LYS A 181 9.11 18.85 -12.00
C LYS A 181 8.62 20.28 -11.80
N LEU A 182 9.55 21.20 -11.57
CA LEU A 182 9.26 22.62 -11.31
C LEU A 182 9.37 23.49 -12.58
N ASP A 183 9.98 22.95 -13.63
CA ASP A 183 10.34 23.62 -14.87
C ASP A 183 9.41 23.25 -16.04
N LEU A 184 8.20 22.73 -15.75
CA LEU A 184 7.23 22.39 -16.78
C LEU A 184 6.72 23.66 -17.50
N PRO A 185 6.58 23.63 -18.84
CA PRO A 185 6.17 24.79 -19.63
C PRO A 185 4.70 25.16 -19.40
N GLU A 186 4.32 26.42 -19.63
CA GLU A 186 2.93 26.87 -19.47
C GLU A 186 2.07 26.62 -20.72
N GLU A 187 2.62 26.79 -21.93
CA GLU A 187 1.87 26.67 -23.19
C GLU A 187 2.30 25.49 -24.05
N LYS A 188 3.53 25.52 -24.60
CA LYS A 188 4.02 24.44 -25.46
C LYS A 188 4.30 23.21 -24.60
N PRO A 189 3.58 22.09 -24.78
CA PRO A 189 3.75 20.93 -23.93
C PRO A 189 5.14 20.32 -24.08
N ARG A 190 5.68 19.81 -22.98
CA ARG A 190 6.83 18.90 -22.99
C ARG A 190 6.33 17.48 -23.20
N ASN A 191 6.70 16.83 -24.30
CA ASN A 191 6.32 15.46 -24.59
C ASN A 191 7.38 14.50 -24.06
N VAL A 192 6.96 13.55 -23.23
CA VAL A 192 7.84 12.54 -22.63
C VAL A 192 7.33 11.15 -22.99
N ALA A 193 8.21 10.31 -23.50
CA ALA A 193 7.94 8.89 -23.69
C ALA A 193 8.31 8.12 -22.42
N PHE A 194 7.35 7.44 -21.81
CA PHE A 194 7.60 6.51 -20.72
C PHE A 194 7.66 5.09 -21.28
N VAL A 195 8.72 4.36 -20.95
CA VAL A 195 8.97 3.00 -21.41
C VAL A 195 9.10 2.10 -20.19
N ASP A 196 8.17 1.16 -20.03
CA ASP A 196 8.18 0.16 -18.96
C ASP A 196 8.37 -1.23 -19.54
N ILE A 197 9.39 -1.96 -19.08
CA ILE A 197 9.49 -3.40 -19.33
C ILE A 197 9.64 -4.11 -18.00
N GLY A 198 8.53 -4.69 -17.54
CA GLY A 198 8.44 -5.42 -16.29
C GLY A 198 8.81 -6.89 -16.42
N HIS A 199 8.20 -7.71 -15.56
CA HIS A 199 8.42 -9.17 -15.57
C HIS A 199 7.73 -9.87 -16.74
N SER A 200 6.55 -9.41 -17.18
CA SER A 200 5.73 -10.11 -18.18
C SER A 200 5.28 -9.24 -19.34
N SER A 201 5.46 -7.93 -19.27
CA SER A 201 4.83 -7.00 -20.22
C SER A 201 5.72 -5.80 -20.47
N TYR A 202 5.60 -5.28 -21.68
CA TYR A 202 6.25 -4.09 -22.18
C TYR A 202 5.17 -3.08 -22.54
N SER A 203 5.24 -1.88 -21.97
CA SER A 203 4.36 -0.76 -22.30
C SER A 203 5.17 0.47 -22.71
N CYS A 204 4.67 1.22 -23.68
CA CYS A 204 5.13 2.58 -23.96
C CYS A 204 3.94 3.54 -23.92
N GLN A 205 4.11 4.68 -23.26
CA GLN A 205 3.09 5.73 -23.16
C GLN A 205 3.71 7.09 -23.46
N ILE A 206 3.08 7.83 -24.38
CA ILE A 206 3.47 9.19 -24.72
C ILE A 206 2.61 10.16 -23.92
N VAL A 207 3.24 11.05 -23.16
CA VAL A 207 2.56 11.97 -22.24
C VAL A 207 3.03 13.39 -22.49
N SER A 208 2.07 14.31 -22.66
CA SER A 208 2.32 15.74 -22.75
C SER A 208 2.17 16.39 -21.38
N PHE A 209 3.14 17.20 -20.97
CA PHE A 209 3.11 17.95 -19.73
C PHE A 209 3.08 19.45 -19.98
N VAL A 210 2.21 20.13 -19.23
CA VAL A 210 2.29 21.57 -18.97
C VAL A 210 2.21 21.79 -17.46
N LYS A 211 2.48 23.01 -17.00
CA LYS A 211 2.44 23.36 -15.59
C LYS A 211 1.09 22.96 -14.96
N GLY A 212 1.15 22.08 -13.96
CA GLY A 212 -0.02 21.64 -13.20
C GLY A 212 -0.90 20.56 -13.85
N GLN A 213 -0.50 19.97 -14.99
CA GLN A 213 -1.23 18.82 -15.54
C GLN A 213 -0.40 17.94 -16.48
N LEU A 214 -0.82 16.68 -16.59
CA LEU A 214 -0.39 15.75 -17.62
C LEU A 214 -1.59 15.33 -18.48
N THR A 215 -1.32 15.04 -19.75
CA THR A 215 -2.27 14.44 -20.68
C THR A 215 -1.62 13.29 -21.41
N VAL A 216 -2.17 12.09 -21.24
CA VAL A 216 -1.77 10.92 -22.01
C VAL A 216 -2.21 11.14 -23.47
N ARG A 217 -1.29 10.96 -24.41
CA ARG A 217 -1.53 11.19 -25.85
C ARG A 217 -1.77 9.90 -26.61
N GLY A 218 -1.05 8.85 -26.24
CA GLY A 218 -1.14 7.54 -26.87
C GLY A 218 -0.39 6.51 -26.04
N ASN A 219 -0.79 5.25 -26.18
CA ASN A 219 -0.15 4.12 -25.54
C ASN A 219 -0.08 2.92 -26.48
N ALA A 220 0.88 2.04 -26.25
CA ALA A 220 0.98 0.74 -26.88
C ALA A 220 1.66 -0.23 -25.93
N PHE A 221 1.47 -1.53 -26.18
CA PHE A 221 1.96 -2.58 -25.29
C PHE A 221 2.21 -3.88 -26.05
N ASP A 222 3.05 -4.72 -25.45
CA ASP A 222 3.27 -6.10 -25.80
C ASP A 222 3.13 -6.94 -24.51
N GLU A 223 2.08 -7.76 -24.48
CA GLU A 223 1.71 -8.57 -23.31
C GLU A 223 2.64 -9.77 -23.10
N HIS A 224 3.50 -10.11 -24.07
CA HIS A 224 4.39 -11.27 -24.05
C HIS A 224 5.84 -10.85 -24.26
N PHE A 225 6.21 -9.78 -23.55
CA PHE A 225 7.53 -9.20 -23.59
C PHE A 225 7.89 -8.70 -22.20
N GLY A 226 8.64 -9.48 -21.46
CA GLY A 226 9.17 -9.08 -20.18
C GLY A 226 10.32 -9.98 -19.73
N GLY A 227 10.74 -9.77 -18.49
CA GLY A 227 11.83 -10.52 -17.88
C GLY A 227 11.66 -12.04 -17.96
N ARG A 228 10.43 -12.56 -17.89
CA ARG A 228 10.13 -13.99 -17.91
C ARG A 228 10.38 -14.63 -19.28
N GLU A 229 10.17 -13.91 -20.37
CA GLU A 229 10.49 -14.39 -21.71
C GLU A 229 12.01 -14.47 -21.92
N PHE A 230 12.77 -13.49 -21.42
CA PHE A 230 14.24 -13.57 -21.41
C PHE A 230 14.75 -14.72 -20.54
N ASP A 231 14.12 -14.97 -19.38
CA ASP A 231 14.46 -16.09 -18.51
C ASP A 231 14.19 -17.43 -19.21
N ALA A 232 13.06 -17.55 -19.90
CA ALA A 232 12.70 -18.76 -20.67
C ALA A 232 13.75 -19.08 -21.76
N ILE A 233 14.25 -18.07 -22.48
CA ILE A 233 15.31 -18.27 -23.49
C ILE A 233 16.58 -18.85 -22.87
N ILE A 234 17.00 -18.34 -21.70
CA ILE A 234 18.16 -18.88 -20.98
C ILE A 234 17.86 -20.30 -20.48
N VAL A 235 16.65 -20.57 -19.97
CA VAL A 235 16.22 -21.91 -19.53
C VAL A 235 16.31 -22.91 -20.68
N ASP A 236 15.77 -22.58 -21.85
CA ASP A 236 15.75 -23.47 -23.01
C ASP A 236 17.18 -23.81 -23.47
N LYS A 237 18.04 -22.79 -23.58
CA LYS A 237 19.44 -22.97 -24.01
C LYS A 237 20.27 -23.76 -23.00
N LEU A 238 20.08 -23.50 -21.69
CA LEU A 238 20.77 -24.27 -20.66
C LEU A 238 20.22 -25.69 -20.53
N ALA A 239 18.92 -25.90 -20.73
CA ALA A 239 18.31 -27.23 -20.74
C ALA A 239 18.87 -28.10 -21.88
N GLU A 240 19.02 -27.54 -23.09
CA GLU A 240 19.71 -28.20 -24.21
C GLU A 240 21.14 -28.61 -23.81
N GLN A 241 21.94 -27.67 -23.29
CA GLN A 241 23.30 -27.93 -22.84
C GLN A 241 23.35 -28.99 -21.73
N PHE A 242 22.41 -28.98 -20.78
CA PHE A 242 22.38 -29.94 -19.68
C PHE A 242 22.00 -31.34 -20.14
N LYS A 243 21.10 -31.45 -21.10
CA LYS A 243 20.75 -32.71 -21.75
C LYS A 243 21.92 -33.28 -22.54
N GLU A 244 22.69 -32.44 -23.21
CA GLU A 244 23.86 -32.86 -23.99
C GLU A 244 25.05 -33.26 -23.11
N LYS A 245 25.47 -32.37 -22.20
CA LYS A 245 26.69 -32.49 -21.41
C LYS A 245 26.53 -33.36 -20.16
N PHE A 246 25.42 -33.21 -19.44
CA PHE A 246 25.19 -33.87 -18.16
C PHE A 246 24.17 -35.03 -18.24
N LYS A 247 23.53 -35.20 -19.40
CA LYS A 247 22.45 -36.17 -19.64
C LYS A 247 21.25 -35.97 -18.71
N ILE A 248 20.97 -34.72 -18.36
CA ILE A 248 19.87 -34.31 -17.46
C ILE A 248 18.78 -33.63 -18.30
N ASP A 249 17.58 -34.19 -18.29
CA ASP A 249 16.40 -33.56 -18.89
C ASP A 249 15.57 -32.84 -17.82
N VAL A 250 15.82 -31.54 -17.66
CA VAL A 250 15.15 -30.72 -16.64
C VAL A 250 13.64 -30.58 -16.86
N PHE A 251 13.13 -30.74 -18.09
CA PHE A 251 11.70 -30.64 -18.38
C PHE A 251 10.92 -31.85 -17.90
N SER A 252 11.59 -32.99 -17.69
CA SER A 252 10.98 -34.18 -17.10
C SER A 252 10.65 -34.03 -15.61
N ASN A 253 11.20 -33.01 -14.93
CA ASN A 253 11.05 -32.82 -13.49
C ASN A 253 10.72 -31.36 -13.14
N LYS A 254 9.51 -31.12 -12.62
CA LYS A 254 9.03 -29.78 -12.25
C LYS A 254 9.96 -29.04 -11.27
N LYS A 255 10.55 -29.72 -10.30
CA LYS A 255 11.48 -29.09 -9.33
C LYS A 255 12.80 -28.71 -9.99
N ALA A 256 13.33 -29.56 -10.88
CA ALA A 256 14.54 -29.25 -11.65
C ALA A 256 14.33 -28.02 -12.55
N LEU A 257 13.18 -27.96 -13.25
CA LEU A 257 12.79 -26.80 -14.06
C LEU A 257 12.70 -25.51 -13.23
N LEU A 258 12.08 -25.55 -12.05
CA LEU A 258 11.98 -24.37 -11.18
C LEU A 258 13.35 -23.90 -10.68
N ARG A 259 14.23 -24.83 -10.29
CA ARG A 259 15.62 -24.49 -9.92
C ARG A 259 16.36 -23.81 -11.07
N LEU A 260 16.20 -24.32 -12.30
CA LEU A 260 16.78 -23.72 -13.49
C LEU A 260 16.20 -22.33 -13.78
N ARG A 261 14.88 -22.11 -13.61
CA ARG A 261 14.26 -20.79 -13.77
C ARG A 261 14.85 -19.75 -12.81
N VAL A 262 15.01 -20.11 -11.53
CA VAL A 262 15.63 -19.22 -10.53
C VAL A 262 17.08 -18.89 -10.91
N ALA A 263 17.83 -19.88 -11.38
CA ALA A 263 19.21 -19.69 -11.81
C ALA A 263 19.31 -18.83 -13.09
N ALA A 264 18.38 -19.01 -14.04
CA ALA A 264 18.29 -18.23 -15.27
C ALA A 264 17.97 -16.75 -14.98
N GLU A 265 17.03 -16.47 -14.08
CA GLU A 265 16.72 -15.10 -13.65
C GLU A 265 17.95 -14.42 -13.03
N ARG A 266 18.68 -15.13 -12.17
CA ARG A 266 19.93 -14.64 -11.59
C ARG A 266 20.99 -14.39 -12.66
N CYS A 267 21.14 -15.31 -13.62
CA CYS A 267 22.06 -15.18 -14.75
C CYS A 267 21.77 -13.90 -15.54
N LYS A 268 20.52 -13.70 -15.98
CA LYS A 268 20.06 -12.48 -16.69
C LYS A 268 20.41 -11.19 -15.94
N LYS A 269 20.15 -11.16 -14.63
CA LYS A 269 20.46 -10.01 -13.77
C LYS A 269 21.97 -9.74 -13.72
N VAL A 270 22.80 -10.78 -13.56
CA VAL A 270 24.26 -10.64 -13.55
C VAL A 270 24.78 -10.14 -14.90
N LEU A 271 24.24 -10.65 -16.02
CA LEU A 271 24.60 -10.23 -17.38
C LEU A 271 24.27 -8.77 -17.69
N SER A 272 23.30 -8.19 -16.98
CA SER A 272 22.98 -6.76 -17.12
C SER A 272 24.10 -5.85 -16.61
N ALA A 273 24.90 -6.34 -15.65
CA ALA A 273 26.06 -5.61 -15.12
C ALA A 273 27.40 -6.11 -15.68
N ASN A 274 27.55 -7.43 -15.86
CA ASN A 274 28.79 -8.09 -16.23
C ASN A 274 28.72 -8.70 -17.63
N PRO A 275 29.84 -8.86 -18.35
CA PRO A 275 29.85 -9.47 -19.68
C PRO A 275 29.65 -10.99 -19.67
N GLN A 276 29.81 -11.67 -18.52
CA GLN A 276 29.63 -13.11 -18.36
C GLN A 276 29.04 -13.42 -16.98
N ALA A 277 28.33 -14.54 -16.87
CA ALA A 277 27.70 -15.01 -15.66
C ALA A 277 27.84 -16.54 -15.52
N PRO A 278 28.40 -17.04 -14.39
CA PRO A 278 28.40 -18.47 -14.11
C PRO A 278 27.01 -18.92 -13.63
N VAL A 279 26.56 -20.07 -14.11
CA VAL A 279 25.34 -20.75 -13.69
C VAL A 279 25.72 -22.09 -13.07
N ASN A 280 25.65 -22.16 -11.74
CA ASN A 280 25.93 -23.36 -10.96
C ASN A 280 24.67 -23.74 -10.18
N ILE A 281 24.20 -24.98 -10.37
CA ILE A 281 23.02 -25.50 -9.69
C ILE A 281 23.38 -26.86 -9.10
N GLU A 282 23.37 -26.92 -7.77
CA GLU A 282 23.63 -28.15 -7.02
C GLU A 282 22.40 -29.06 -7.01
N SER A 283 22.63 -30.37 -7.07
CA SER A 283 21.62 -31.44 -7.01
C SER A 283 20.36 -31.10 -7.82
N ILE A 284 20.54 -30.65 -9.07
CA ILE A 284 19.42 -30.20 -9.91
C ILE A 284 18.43 -31.36 -10.12
N MET A 285 18.96 -32.56 -10.37
CA MET A 285 18.26 -33.83 -10.55
C MET A 285 19.25 -34.99 -10.33
N ASP A 286 18.78 -36.11 -9.80
CA ASP A 286 19.56 -37.35 -9.59
C ASP A 286 20.90 -37.14 -8.85
N ASP A 287 20.92 -36.23 -7.86
CA ASP A 287 22.10 -35.81 -7.08
C ASP A 287 23.30 -35.36 -7.94
N ARG A 288 23.02 -34.85 -9.14
CA ARG A 288 24.03 -34.28 -10.03
C ARG A 288 24.00 -32.77 -10.00
N ASP A 289 25.20 -32.21 -9.96
CA ASP A 289 25.42 -30.78 -10.12
C ASP A 289 25.59 -30.43 -11.60
N VAL A 290 25.16 -29.23 -11.96
CA VAL A 290 25.37 -28.67 -13.30
C VAL A 290 26.07 -27.33 -13.21
N SER A 291 26.95 -27.09 -14.19
CA SER A 291 27.70 -25.85 -14.31
C SER A 291 27.82 -25.44 -15.77
N ALA A 292 27.51 -24.17 -16.02
CA ALA A 292 27.66 -23.49 -17.31
C ALA A 292 28.18 -22.06 -17.11
N MET A 293 28.73 -21.47 -18.17
CA MET A 293 29.05 -20.05 -18.25
C MET A 293 28.25 -19.47 -19.41
N VAL A 294 27.56 -18.36 -19.17
CA VAL A 294 26.81 -17.64 -20.22
C VAL A 294 27.45 -16.28 -20.40
N SER A 295 27.72 -15.87 -21.63
CA SER A 295 28.14 -14.52 -21.96
C SER A 295 26.96 -13.61 -22.33
N ARG A 296 27.14 -12.30 -22.18
CA ARG A 296 26.15 -11.30 -22.60
C ARG A 296 25.91 -11.38 -24.11
N GLU A 297 26.96 -11.59 -24.89
CA GLU A 297 26.88 -11.73 -26.35
C GLU A 297 26.01 -12.92 -26.76
N GLU A 298 26.22 -14.09 -26.15
CA GLU A 298 25.37 -15.27 -26.39
C GLU A 298 23.92 -15.01 -26.00
N PHE A 299 23.69 -14.44 -24.80
CA PHE A 299 22.34 -14.09 -24.35
C PHE A 299 21.65 -13.12 -25.33
N GLU A 300 22.37 -12.09 -25.77
CA GLU A 300 21.83 -11.10 -26.69
C GLU A 300 21.51 -11.71 -28.06
N GLN A 301 22.36 -12.63 -28.53
CA GLN A 301 22.12 -13.39 -29.76
C GLN A 301 20.88 -14.30 -29.62
N TRP A 302 20.72 -15.00 -28.50
CA TRP A 302 19.57 -15.89 -28.28
C TRP A 302 18.24 -15.12 -28.20
N ALA A 303 18.26 -13.90 -27.65
CA ALA A 303 17.09 -13.05 -27.46
C ALA A 303 16.88 -12.01 -28.57
N ASN A 304 17.57 -12.12 -29.71
CA ASN A 304 17.52 -11.16 -30.81
C ASN A 304 16.09 -10.89 -31.34
N ASN A 305 15.23 -11.92 -31.34
CA ASN A 305 13.82 -11.77 -31.73
C ASN A 305 13.05 -10.82 -30.81
N LEU A 306 13.33 -10.82 -29.50
CA LEU A 306 12.74 -9.89 -28.55
C LEU A 306 13.31 -8.48 -28.76
N PHE A 307 14.62 -8.31 -28.98
CA PHE A 307 15.17 -6.97 -29.22
C PHE A 307 14.60 -6.30 -30.47
N ILE A 308 14.34 -7.06 -31.55
CA ILE A 308 13.68 -6.55 -32.76
C ILE A 308 12.28 -6.02 -32.46
N ARG A 309 11.48 -6.76 -31.68
CA ARG A 309 10.11 -6.36 -31.28
C ARG A 309 10.07 -5.12 -30.38
N THR A 310 11.22 -4.67 -29.84
CA THR A 310 11.26 -3.50 -28.96
C THR A 310 10.79 -2.23 -29.68
N GLU A 311 11.12 -2.07 -30.97
CA GLU A 311 10.77 -0.90 -31.75
C GLU A 311 9.27 -0.83 -32.09
N ASP A 312 8.59 -1.97 -32.23
CA ASP A 312 7.21 -2.03 -32.71
C ASP A 312 6.24 -1.32 -31.76
N VAL A 313 6.43 -1.51 -30.45
CA VAL A 313 5.64 -0.84 -29.42
C VAL A 313 5.92 0.67 -29.38
N LEU A 314 7.18 1.09 -29.61
CA LEU A 314 7.52 2.52 -29.65
C LEU A 314 6.86 3.22 -30.85
N LYS A 315 6.94 2.61 -32.04
CA LYS A 315 6.29 3.11 -33.26
C LYS A 315 4.79 3.24 -33.05
N LYS A 316 4.14 2.18 -32.54
CA LYS A 316 2.70 2.17 -32.31
C LYS A 316 2.26 3.20 -31.25
N ALA A 317 3.05 3.42 -30.20
CA ALA A 317 2.75 4.44 -29.20
C ALA A 317 2.79 5.87 -29.78
N LEU A 318 3.76 6.16 -30.67
CA LEU A 318 3.87 7.42 -31.39
C LEU A 318 2.73 7.61 -32.39
N GLU A 319 2.40 6.58 -33.17
CA GLU A 319 1.26 6.58 -34.10
C GLU A 319 -0.05 6.87 -33.36
N ASN A 320 -0.31 6.17 -32.25
CA ASN A 320 -1.49 6.38 -31.42
C ASN A 320 -1.53 7.78 -30.79
N ALA A 321 -0.37 8.38 -30.54
CA ALA A 321 -0.24 9.75 -30.03
C ALA A 321 -0.40 10.84 -31.11
N GLY A 322 -0.29 10.46 -32.39
CA GLY A 322 -0.21 11.39 -33.51
C GLY A 322 1.05 12.27 -33.46
N LEU A 323 2.16 11.71 -32.97
CA LEU A 323 3.44 12.41 -32.79
C LEU A 323 4.58 11.67 -33.49
N THR A 324 5.63 12.40 -33.82
CA THR A 324 6.86 11.87 -34.42
C THR A 324 7.96 11.72 -33.37
N VAL A 325 9.08 11.08 -33.72
CA VAL A 325 10.24 10.95 -32.82
C VAL A 325 10.81 12.33 -32.46
N GLU A 326 10.78 13.25 -33.41
CA GLU A 326 11.26 14.63 -33.28
C GLU A 326 10.45 15.45 -32.27
N ASP A 327 9.17 15.10 -32.08
CA ASP A 327 8.28 15.76 -31.13
C ASP A 327 8.52 15.37 -29.66
N ILE A 328 9.34 14.33 -29.41
CA ILE A 328 9.60 13.82 -28.06
C ILE A 328 10.77 14.57 -27.42
N ASP A 329 10.56 15.17 -26.26
CA ASP A 329 11.59 15.94 -25.56
C ASP A 329 12.48 15.06 -24.68
N ALA A 330 11.91 14.03 -24.05
CA ALA A 330 12.62 13.13 -23.15
C ALA A 330 12.06 11.70 -23.18
N VAL A 331 12.90 10.74 -22.80
CA VAL A 331 12.52 9.32 -22.68
C VAL A 331 12.86 8.86 -21.26
N GLU A 332 11.86 8.43 -20.49
CA GLU A 332 12.03 7.92 -19.12
C GLU A 332 11.79 6.41 -19.09
N MET A 333 12.79 5.64 -18.62
CA MET A 333 12.68 4.18 -18.52
C MET A 333 12.42 3.72 -17.09
N VAL A 334 11.37 2.91 -16.90
CA VAL A 334 11.02 2.24 -15.64
C VAL A 334 10.89 0.72 -15.86
N GLY A 335 10.78 -0.06 -14.80
CA GLY A 335 10.61 -1.51 -14.89
C GLY A 335 11.92 -2.30 -14.88
N GLY A 336 11.86 -3.47 -14.26
CA GLY A 336 12.99 -4.37 -13.99
C GLY A 336 13.88 -4.67 -15.20
N THR A 337 13.26 -4.98 -16.33
CA THR A 337 13.90 -5.55 -17.52
C THR A 337 14.54 -4.47 -18.39
N THR A 338 14.18 -3.20 -18.21
CA THR A 338 14.85 -2.08 -18.90
C THR A 338 16.33 -1.92 -18.53
N ARG A 339 16.80 -2.63 -17.49
CA ARG A 339 18.21 -2.66 -17.09
C ARG A 339 19.11 -3.44 -18.05
N ILE A 340 18.54 -4.25 -18.95
CA ILE A 340 19.30 -4.97 -19.98
C ILE A 340 19.95 -3.95 -20.95
N PRO A 341 21.28 -3.98 -21.16
CA PRO A 341 21.98 -3.02 -22.00
C PRO A 341 21.46 -2.92 -23.45
N ALA A 342 21.20 -4.05 -24.10
CA ALA A 342 20.66 -4.09 -25.46
C ALA A 342 19.31 -3.36 -25.59
N ILE A 343 18.42 -3.46 -24.59
CA ILE A 343 17.15 -2.74 -24.58
C ILE A 343 17.39 -1.22 -24.53
N LYS A 344 18.24 -0.76 -23.61
CA LYS A 344 18.58 0.67 -23.50
C LYS A 344 19.15 1.21 -24.80
N ALA A 345 20.04 0.44 -25.44
CA ALA A 345 20.64 0.80 -26.72
C ALA A 345 19.60 0.91 -27.83
N THR A 346 18.68 -0.06 -27.94
CA THR A 346 17.59 -0.03 -28.93
C THR A 346 16.67 1.17 -28.74
N VAL A 347 16.22 1.43 -27.50
CA VAL A 347 15.33 2.57 -27.22
C VAL A 347 16.04 3.90 -27.48
N SER A 348 17.30 4.05 -27.04
CA SER A 348 18.09 5.26 -27.27
C SER A 348 18.30 5.52 -28.76
N LYS A 349 18.63 4.47 -29.53
CA LYS A 349 18.79 4.54 -30.98
C LYS A 349 17.49 4.92 -31.68
N PHE A 350 16.36 4.35 -31.26
CA PHE A 350 15.05 4.63 -31.86
C PHE A 350 14.67 6.10 -31.71
N PHE A 351 14.85 6.68 -30.52
CA PHE A 351 14.51 8.09 -30.26
C PHE A 351 15.61 9.07 -30.67
N GLY A 352 16.83 8.58 -30.99
CA GLY A 352 18.00 9.43 -31.24
C GLY A 352 18.38 10.30 -30.03
N LYS A 353 18.09 9.84 -28.81
CA LYS A 353 18.20 10.59 -27.56
C LYS A 353 18.79 9.73 -26.45
N ASP A 354 19.44 10.39 -25.50
CA ASP A 354 19.87 9.75 -24.26
C ASP A 354 18.65 9.37 -23.40
N ILE A 355 18.72 8.20 -22.78
CA ILE A 355 17.68 7.72 -21.89
C ILE A 355 17.80 8.39 -20.52
N SER A 356 16.68 8.90 -20.01
CA SER A 356 16.57 9.41 -18.65
C SER A 356 16.16 8.31 -17.67
N THR A 357 16.73 8.39 -16.48
CA THR A 357 16.44 7.51 -15.33
C THR A 357 16.20 8.37 -14.08
N THR A 358 15.50 9.50 -14.25
CA THR A 358 15.27 10.44 -13.14
C THR A 358 14.24 9.89 -12.15
N LEU A 359 13.40 8.97 -12.61
CA LEU A 359 12.52 8.17 -11.77
C LEU A 359 13.26 6.94 -11.22
N ASN A 360 12.95 6.56 -9.99
CA ASN A 360 13.34 5.25 -9.48
C ASN A 360 12.58 4.17 -10.26
N GLN A 361 13.32 3.33 -10.99
CA GLN A 361 12.77 2.40 -11.97
C GLN A 361 11.84 1.34 -11.36
N ASP A 362 11.97 1.02 -10.07
CA ASP A 362 11.09 0.05 -9.41
C ASP A 362 9.95 0.75 -8.67
N GLU A 363 10.20 1.92 -8.08
CA GLU A 363 9.25 2.55 -7.17
C GLU A 363 8.30 3.58 -7.81
N ALA A 364 8.59 4.02 -9.05
CA ALA A 364 7.89 5.14 -9.69
C ALA A 364 6.38 4.96 -9.74
N MET A 365 5.92 3.76 -10.10
CA MET A 365 4.50 3.43 -10.24
C MET A 365 3.79 3.44 -8.88
N ALA A 366 4.39 2.82 -7.85
CA ALA A 366 3.82 2.78 -6.50
C ALA A 366 3.74 4.19 -5.89
N ARG A 367 4.81 4.99 -6.05
CA ARG A 367 4.86 6.38 -5.59
C ARG A 367 3.81 7.25 -6.28
N GLY A 368 3.68 7.11 -7.60
CA GLY A 368 2.63 7.74 -8.39
C GLY A 368 1.22 7.36 -7.93
N ALA A 369 0.99 6.08 -7.69
CA ALA A 369 -0.28 5.59 -7.16
C ALA A 369 -0.57 6.14 -5.76
N ALA A 370 0.43 6.27 -4.90
CA ALA A 370 0.27 6.89 -3.57
C ALA A 370 -0.04 8.39 -3.66
N LEU A 371 0.59 9.12 -4.59
CA LEU A 371 0.24 10.51 -4.89
C LEU A 371 -1.20 10.63 -5.37
N GLN A 372 -1.62 9.79 -6.32
CA GLN A 372 -2.98 9.75 -6.82
C GLN A 372 -3.99 9.44 -5.69
N CYS A 373 -3.63 8.56 -4.76
CA CYS A 373 -4.43 8.24 -3.59
C CYS A 373 -4.56 9.45 -2.66
N ALA A 374 -3.46 10.17 -2.41
CA ALA A 374 -3.46 11.39 -1.59
C ALA A 374 -4.28 12.51 -2.25
N MET A 375 -4.22 12.68 -3.57
CA MET A 375 -5.03 13.65 -4.32
C MET A 375 -6.54 13.38 -4.24
N LEU A 376 -6.94 12.12 -4.11
CA LEU A 376 -8.34 11.70 -3.99
C LEU A 376 -8.82 11.67 -2.54
N SER A 377 -7.91 11.73 -1.57
CA SER A 377 -8.24 11.72 -0.15
C SER A 377 -8.69 13.10 0.32
N PRO A 378 -9.78 13.21 1.11
CA PRO A 378 -10.19 14.49 1.70
C PRO A 378 -9.25 14.96 2.83
N VAL A 379 -8.37 14.08 3.33
CA VAL A 379 -7.49 14.35 4.47
C VAL A 379 -6.18 15.03 4.04
N PHE A 380 -5.66 14.66 2.87
CA PHE A 380 -4.37 15.16 2.39
C PHE A 380 -4.57 16.37 1.47
N LYS A 381 -3.79 17.43 1.71
CA LYS A 381 -3.67 18.54 0.76
C LYS A 381 -2.43 18.33 -0.09
N VAL A 382 -2.62 18.02 -1.36
CA VAL A 382 -1.56 17.85 -2.36
C VAL A 382 -1.54 19.08 -3.27
N ARG A 383 -0.39 19.37 -3.90
CA ARG A 383 -0.30 20.38 -4.95
C ARG A 383 -1.33 20.08 -6.05
N ASP A 384 -2.04 21.11 -6.50
CA ASP A 384 -2.98 21.00 -7.61
C ASP A 384 -2.26 20.49 -8.86
N PHE A 385 -2.67 19.30 -9.31
CA PHE A 385 -2.15 18.66 -10.52
C PHE A 385 -3.26 17.85 -11.17
N ARG A 386 -3.50 18.00 -12.47
CA ARG A 386 -4.55 17.25 -13.19
C ARG A 386 -3.95 16.08 -13.97
N VAL A 387 -4.65 14.95 -13.94
CA VAL A 387 -4.27 13.72 -14.65
C VAL A 387 -5.33 13.42 -15.70
N ASN A 388 -5.05 13.77 -16.96
CA ASN A 388 -5.95 13.48 -18.07
C ASN A 388 -5.53 12.14 -18.70
N GLU A 389 -6.27 11.10 -18.36
CA GLU A 389 -6.12 9.75 -18.89
C GLU A 389 -7.02 9.54 -20.12
N ILE A 390 -6.69 8.55 -20.93
CA ILE A 390 -7.41 8.19 -22.15
C ILE A 390 -7.94 6.76 -22.16
N CYS A 391 -8.97 6.52 -22.98
CA CYS A 391 -9.52 5.21 -23.26
C CYS A 391 -8.69 4.49 -24.34
N THR A 392 -8.15 3.32 -23.98
CA THR A 392 -7.34 2.47 -24.88
C THR A 392 -8.19 1.69 -25.89
N TYR A 393 -9.35 1.20 -25.47
CA TYR A 393 -10.21 0.33 -26.28
C TYR A 393 -11.53 1.04 -26.55
N PRO A 394 -11.83 1.41 -27.81
CA PRO A 394 -13.10 2.05 -28.15
C PRO A 394 -14.30 1.18 -27.75
N ILE A 395 -15.36 1.81 -27.23
CA ILE A 395 -16.58 1.15 -26.77
C ILE A 395 -17.76 1.66 -27.60
N LYS A 396 -18.50 0.71 -28.20
CA LYS A 396 -19.76 0.97 -28.90
C LYS A 396 -20.95 0.46 -28.12
N LEU A 397 -22.09 1.11 -28.31
CA LEU A 397 -23.39 0.63 -27.88
C LEU A 397 -24.21 0.17 -29.09
N VAL A 398 -24.94 -0.92 -28.92
CA VAL A 398 -25.83 -1.54 -29.91
C VAL A 398 -27.23 -1.70 -29.30
N TRP A 399 -28.28 -1.53 -30.09
CA TRP A 399 -29.67 -1.65 -29.65
C TRP A 399 -30.60 -2.18 -30.74
N ASP A 400 -31.84 -2.53 -30.37
CA ASP A 400 -32.84 -3.02 -31.33
C ASP A 400 -33.40 -1.88 -32.19
N ALA A 401 -33.49 -2.12 -33.50
CA ALA A 401 -34.02 -1.16 -34.47
C ALA A 401 -35.48 -0.83 -34.21
N THR A 402 -35.85 0.44 -34.39
CA THR A 402 -37.24 0.82 -34.67
C THR A 402 -37.43 1.05 -36.17
N PRO A 403 -38.67 1.03 -36.69
CA PRO A 403 -38.93 1.30 -38.11
C PRO A 403 -38.42 2.66 -38.63
N GLU A 404 -38.10 3.57 -37.70
CA GLU A 404 -37.71 4.96 -37.95
C GLU A 404 -36.18 5.16 -37.85
N GLU A 405 -35.40 4.13 -37.44
CA GLU A 405 -33.95 4.22 -37.24
C GLU A 405 -33.16 3.54 -38.37
N GLU A 406 -32.22 4.29 -38.96
CA GLU A 406 -31.29 3.79 -40.00
C GLU A 406 -30.04 3.11 -39.40
N GLU A 407 -29.60 3.52 -38.20
CA GLU A 407 -28.43 3.00 -37.50
C GLU A 407 -28.81 2.50 -36.09
N THR A 408 -28.30 1.32 -35.71
CA THR A 408 -28.56 0.67 -34.43
C THR A 408 -27.30 0.46 -33.58
N GLU A 409 -26.19 1.07 -33.98
CA GLU A 409 -24.95 1.07 -33.23
C GLU A 409 -24.24 2.42 -33.28
N ILE A 410 -23.49 2.75 -32.23
CA ILE A 410 -22.66 3.96 -32.20
C ILE A 410 -21.44 3.75 -31.30
N VAL A 411 -20.27 4.20 -31.76
CA VAL A 411 -19.08 4.32 -30.90
C VAL A 411 -19.28 5.49 -29.93
N VAL A 412 -19.47 5.19 -28.65
CA VAL A 412 -19.77 6.20 -27.61
C VAL A 412 -18.50 6.76 -27.02
N PHE A 413 -17.51 5.90 -26.79
CA PHE A 413 -16.19 6.26 -26.27
C PHE A 413 -15.16 5.75 -27.25
N ASP A 414 -14.60 6.65 -28.05
CA ASP A 414 -13.61 6.30 -29.07
C ASP A 414 -12.20 6.18 -28.47
N ASN A 415 -11.23 5.74 -29.28
CA ASN A 415 -9.82 5.72 -28.92
C ASN A 415 -9.39 7.11 -28.46
N ASN A 416 -8.52 7.17 -27.46
CA ASN A 416 -8.05 8.41 -26.85
C ASN A 416 -9.13 9.27 -26.14
N ASN A 417 -10.40 8.82 -26.04
CA ASN A 417 -11.43 9.56 -25.31
C ASN A 417 -11.03 9.70 -23.83
N SER A 418 -11.20 10.89 -23.24
CA SER A 418 -10.79 11.14 -21.85
C SER A 418 -11.51 10.27 -20.81
N ILE A 419 -10.81 9.92 -19.74
CA ILE A 419 -11.35 9.17 -18.59
C ILE A 419 -11.26 10.05 -17.33
N PRO A 420 -12.39 10.33 -16.64
CA PRO A 420 -13.76 9.91 -16.94
C PRO A 420 -14.42 10.71 -18.07
N SER A 421 -15.48 10.17 -18.68
CA SER A 421 -16.29 10.86 -19.70
C SER A 421 -17.77 10.50 -19.58
N THR A 422 -18.65 11.43 -19.97
CA THR A 422 -20.10 11.24 -20.00
C THR A 422 -20.64 11.62 -21.36
N LYS A 423 -21.50 10.78 -21.91
CA LYS A 423 -22.24 11.02 -23.15
C LYS A 423 -23.74 10.85 -22.88
N ILE A 424 -24.55 11.70 -23.50
CA ILE A 424 -26.01 11.61 -23.40
C ILE A 424 -26.53 11.23 -24.78
N LEU A 425 -27.08 10.03 -24.88
CA LEU A 425 -27.72 9.53 -26.09
C LEU A 425 -29.22 9.83 -26.04
N THR A 426 -29.83 10.04 -27.20
CA THR A 426 -31.26 10.32 -27.32
C THR A 426 -31.92 9.22 -28.11
N PHE A 427 -32.96 8.62 -27.56
CA PHE A 427 -33.75 7.56 -28.21
C PHE A 427 -35.21 7.98 -28.27
N PHE A 428 -35.90 7.49 -29.29
CA PHE A 428 -37.35 7.62 -29.43
C PHE A 428 -37.94 6.20 -29.35
N ARG A 429 -38.68 5.91 -28.27
CA ARG A 429 -39.14 4.55 -27.99
C ARG A 429 -40.57 4.53 -27.46
N ARG A 430 -41.33 3.52 -27.89
CA ARG A 430 -42.70 3.24 -27.44
C ARG A 430 -42.76 2.22 -26.30
N GLU A 431 -41.71 1.43 -26.14
CA GLU A 431 -41.64 0.31 -25.19
C GLU A 431 -40.22 0.18 -24.59
N PRO A 432 -40.06 -0.58 -23.49
CA PRO A 432 -38.75 -0.86 -22.91
C PRO A 432 -37.77 -1.41 -23.94
N PHE A 433 -36.50 -1.03 -23.82
CA PHE A 433 -35.46 -1.42 -24.79
C PHE A 433 -34.13 -1.69 -24.09
N THR A 434 -33.23 -2.32 -24.85
CA THR A 434 -31.94 -2.78 -24.37
C THR A 434 -30.80 -2.08 -25.09
N LEU A 435 -29.77 -1.67 -24.34
CA LEU A 435 -28.47 -1.27 -24.87
C LEU A 435 -27.43 -2.34 -24.53
N GLN A 436 -26.68 -2.81 -25.52
CA GLN A 436 -25.55 -3.72 -25.31
C GLN A 436 -24.24 -2.99 -25.59
N ALA A 437 -23.25 -3.15 -24.71
CA ALA A 437 -21.92 -2.58 -24.85
C ALA A 437 -20.92 -3.61 -25.36
N PHE A 438 -20.15 -3.23 -26.37
CA PHE A 438 -19.08 -4.02 -26.96
C PHE A 438 -17.84 -3.15 -27.18
N TYR A 439 -16.66 -3.76 -27.19
CA TYR A 439 -15.50 -3.12 -27.78
C TYR A 439 -15.70 -2.99 -29.29
N ALA A 440 -15.43 -1.81 -29.84
CA ALA A 440 -15.67 -1.54 -31.26
C ALA A 440 -14.68 -2.27 -32.18
N ASN A 441 -13.46 -2.53 -31.69
CA ASN A 441 -12.34 -3.15 -32.42
C ASN A 441 -11.88 -4.44 -31.72
N PRO A 442 -12.61 -5.57 -31.84
CA PRO A 442 -12.29 -6.85 -31.18
C PRO A 442 -10.86 -7.35 -31.40
N GLU A 443 -10.29 -7.12 -32.58
CA GLU A 443 -8.94 -7.54 -32.98
C GLU A 443 -7.82 -6.81 -32.23
N SER A 444 -8.14 -5.68 -31.59
CA SER A 444 -7.19 -4.93 -30.75
C SER A 444 -7.11 -5.43 -29.31
N LEU A 445 -8.04 -6.30 -28.91
CA LEU A 445 -8.12 -6.82 -27.55
C LEU A 445 -7.03 -7.87 -27.30
N PRO A 446 -6.61 -8.05 -26.03
CA PRO A 446 -5.82 -9.20 -25.63
C PRO A 446 -6.45 -10.50 -26.11
N ARG A 447 -5.61 -11.45 -26.56
CA ARG A 447 -6.07 -12.74 -27.06
C ARG A 447 -7.00 -13.42 -26.05
N GLY A 448 -8.11 -13.97 -26.55
CA GLY A 448 -9.11 -14.71 -25.76
C GLY A 448 -10.17 -13.85 -25.06
N ILE A 449 -10.02 -12.52 -25.02
CA ILE A 449 -11.00 -11.65 -24.38
C ILE A 449 -12.29 -11.57 -25.21
N ASN A 450 -13.42 -11.76 -24.54
CA ASN A 450 -14.74 -11.58 -25.13
C ASN A 450 -14.99 -10.08 -25.42
N PRO A 451 -15.38 -9.69 -26.65
CA PRO A 451 -15.67 -8.29 -26.97
C PRO A 451 -16.89 -7.71 -26.25
N TRP A 452 -17.80 -8.54 -25.74
CA TRP A 452 -18.98 -8.11 -25.00
C TRP A 452 -18.62 -7.60 -23.60
N ILE A 453 -19.16 -6.44 -23.22
CA ILE A 453 -18.87 -5.77 -21.95
C ILE A 453 -20.06 -5.85 -20.99
N GLY A 454 -21.27 -5.61 -21.50
CA GLY A 454 -22.47 -5.56 -20.68
C GLY A 454 -23.74 -5.25 -21.45
N GLN A 455 -24.86 -5.28 -20.72
CA GLN A 455 -26.20 -5.02 -21.19
C GLN A 455 -26.93 -4.12 -20.19
N PHE A 456 -27.71 -3.17 -20.69
CA PHE A 456 -28.46 -2.18 -19.90
C PHE A 456 -29.90 -2.14 -20.40
N ASN A 457 -30.84 -2.58 -19.56
CA ASN A 457 -32.26 -2.64 -19.88
C ASN A 457 -32.97 -1.40 -19.31
N ILE A 458 -33.50 -0.54 -20.19
CA ILE A 458 -34.27 0.63 -19.81
C ILE A 458 -35.74 0.20 -19.69
N LYS A 459 -36.29 0.28 -18.48
CA LYS A 459 -37.63 -0.21 -18.15
C LYS A 459 -38.66 0.92 -18.09
N ASN A 460 -39.94 0.52 -18.08
CA ASN A 460 -41.10 1.41 -17.88
C ASN A 460 -41.16 2.57 -18.88
N VAL A 461 -40.77 2.30 -20.13
CA VAL A 461 -40.93 3.23 -21.24
C VAL A 461 -42.36 3.12 -21.74
N GLU A 462 -43.07 4.25 -21.74
CA GLU A 462 -44.44 4.36 -22.24
C GLU A 462 -44.51 5.52 -23.24
N PRO A 463 -45.35 5.44 -24.29
CA PRO A 463 -45.50 6.50 -25.28
C PRO A 463 -46.15 7.75 -24.66
N VAL A 464 -45.76 8.93 -25.14
CA VAL A 464 -46.31 10.21 -24.71
C VAL A 464 -47.29 10.70 -25.77
N ASN A 465 -48.56 10.89 -25.40
CA ASN A 465 -49.63 11.32 -26.33
C ASN A 465 -49.76 10.44 -27.59
N GLY A 466 -49.44 9.15 -27.50
CA GLY A 466 -49.49 8.21 -28.62
C GLY A 466 -48.26 8.21 -29.53
N GLU A 467 -47.29 9.10 -29.28
CA GLU A 467 -46.00 9.16 -29.98
C GLU A 467 -44.88 8.47 -29.18
N PRO A 468 -43.78 8.05 -29.83
CA PRO A 468 -42.61 7.53 -29.12
C PRO A 468 -42.10 8.56 -28.09
N ALA A 469 -41.85 8.12 -26.87
CA ALA A 469 -41.26 8.97 -25.85
C ALA A 469 -39.81 9.31 -26.21
N GLN A 470 -39.44 10.58 -26.05
CA GLN A 470 -38.06 11.01 -26.16
C GLN A 470 -37.32 10.70 -24.84
N ILE A 471 -36.29 9.87 -24.93
CA ILE A 471 -35.54 9.36 -23.79
C ILE A 471 -34.10 9.84 -23.89
N LYS A 472 -33.57 10.40 -22.80
CA LYS A 472 -32.16 10.71 -22.64
C LYS A 472 -31.51 9.63 -21.79
N VAL A 473 -30.50 8.96 -22.34
CA VAL A 473 -29.70 7.94 -21.63
C VAL A 473 -28.31 8.50 -21.38
N LYS A 474 -27.95 8.65 -20.10
CA LYS A 474 -26.66 9.14 -19.65
C LYS A 474 -25.70 7.96 -19.46
N VAL A 475 -24.81 7.79 -20.43
CA VAL A 475 -23.76 6.77 -20.43
C VAL A 475 -22.47 7.38 -19.89
N ARG A 476 -21.78 6.68 -19.00
CA ARG A 476 -20.54 7.16 -18.39
C ARG A 476 -19.43 6.12 -18.48
N LEU A 477 -18.25 6.59 -18.83
CA LEU A 477 -16.97 5.93 -18.60
C LEU A 477 -16.40 6.50 -17.29
N ASN A 478 -16.40 5.70 -16.23
CA ASN A 478 -16.04 6.17 -14.89
C ASN A 478 -14.51 6.32 -14.71
N ILE A 479 -14.07 6.76 -13.54
CA ILE A 479 -12.65 7.03 -13.24
C ILE A 479 -11.73 5.78 -13.29
N HIS A 480 -12.31 4.58 -13.25
CA HIS A 480 -11.60 3.31 -13.38
C HIS A 480 -11.52 2.83 -14.85
N GLY A 481 -12.22 3.52 -15.76
CA GLY A 481 -12.36 3.12 -17.15
C GLY A 481 -13.44 2.07 -17.40
N LEU A 482 -14.50 2.03 -16.57
CA LEU A 482 -15.64 1.11 -16.76
C LEU A 482 -16.85 1.85 -17.31
N ILE A 483 -17.55 1.23 -18.27
CA ILE A 483 -18.82 1.76 -18.78
C ILE A 483 -19.98 1.45 -17.83
N SER A 484 -20.88 2.42 -17.66
CA SER A 484 -22.18 2.24 -17.04
C SER A 484 -23.22 3.17 -17.65
N VAL A 485 -24.50 2.83 -17.47
CA VAL A 485 -25.62 3.75 -17.69
C VAL A 485 -26.01 4.31 -16.32
N GLU A 486 -25.72 5.59 -16.08
CA GLU A 486 -25.99 6.23 -14.77
C GLU A 486 -27.47 6.58 -14.59
N SER A 487 -28.13 7.01 -15.66
CA SER A 487 -29.54 7.33 -15.64
C SER A 487 -30.17 7.25 -17.02
N ALA A 488 -31.46 6.98 -17.05
CA ALA A 488 -32.33 7.14 -18.22
C ALA A 488 -33.56 7.93 -17.78
N TYR A 489 -34.01 8.89 -18.58
CA TYR A 489 -35.17 9.71 -18.24
C TYR A 489 -35.90 10.22 -19.48
N THR A 490 -37.20 10.40 -19.36
CA THR A 490 -38.05 10.99 -20.39
C THR A 490 -37.95 12.52 -20.36
N VAL A 491 -38.08 13.13 -21.53
CA VAL A 491 -38.15 14.59 -21.69
C VAL A 491 -39.34 14.97 -22.56
N GLU A 492 -39.93 16.11 -22.27
CA GLU A 492 -41.00 16.71 -23.07
C GLU A 492 -40.67 18.17 -23.37
N GLU A 493 -41.07 18.64 -24.56
CA GLU A 493 -41.04 20.07 -24.87
C GLU A 493 -42.15 20.80 -24.11
N LYS A 494 -41.77 21.73 -23.23
CA LYS A 494 -42.70 22.63 -22.55
C LYS A 494 -42.33 24.09 -22.84
N MET A 495 -43.36 24.93 -22.93
CA MET A 495 -43.19 26.39 -23.00
C MET A 495 -42.86 26.89 -21.60
N VAL A 496 -41.67 27.46 -21.42
CA VAL A 496 -41.20 28.01 -20.15
C VAL A 496 -41.04 29.52 -20.31
N ASP A 497 -41.53 30.27 -19.33
CA ASP A 497 -41.36 31.72 -19.23
C ASP A 497 -39.91 32.03 -18.81
N GLU A 498 -39.14 32.71 -19.67
CA GLU A 498 -37.75 33.06 -19.42
C GLU A 498 -37.60 34.59 -19.38
N GLU A 499 -37.07 35.14 -18.28
CA GLU A 499 -36.73 36.56 -18.17
C GLU A 499 -35.51 36.86 -19.05
N THR A 500 -35.74 37.61 -20.12
CA THR A 500 -34.70 38.14 -21.01
C THR A 500 -34.67 39.65 -20.89
N LYS A 501 -33.54 40.28 -21.22
CA LYS A 501 -33.46 41.76 -21.29
C LYS A 501 -33.65 42.20 -22.74
N ASN A 502 -34.53 43.17 -22.98
CA ASN A 502 -34.69 43.78 -24.28
C ASN A 502 -33.49 44.71 -24.61
N LYS A 503 -33.46 45.29 -25.81
CA LYS A 503 -32.34 46.16 -26.28
C LYS A 503 -32.13 47.40 -25.41
N ASP A 504 -33.13 47.78 -24.62
CA ASP A 504 -33.11 48.94 -23.72
C ASP A 504 -32.79 48.55 -22.25
N GLY A 505 -32.55 47.25 -21.98
CA GLY A 505 -32.14 46.73 -20.67
C GLY A 505 -33.29 46.41 -19.70
N GLU A 506 -34.54 46.55 -20.14
CA GLU A 506 -35.73 46.20 -19.35
C GLU A 506 -35.98 44.69 -19.36
N LYS A 507 -36.53 44.17 -18.25
CA LYS A 507 -36.89 42.75 -18.11
C LYS A 507 -38.16 42.45 -18.92
N GLU A 508 -38.04 41.53 -19.87
CA GLU A 508 -39.12 41.01 -20.71
C GLU A 508 -39.25 39.50 -20.51
N ILE A 509 -40.45 39.02 -20.19
CA ILE A 509 -40.74 37.59 -20.06
C ILE A 509 -41.07 37.02 -21.44
N LYS A 510 -40.20 36.16 -21.96
CA LYS A 510 -40.39 35.50 -23.25
C LYS A 510 -40.68 34.01 -23.04
N LYS A 511 -41.73 33.50 -23.69
CA LYS A 511 -42.01 32.06 -23.73
C LYS A 511 -41.04 31.37 -24.68
N VAL A 512 -40.19 30.50 -24.14
CA VAL A 512 -39.22 29.71 -24.91
C VAL A 512 -39.55 28.23 -24.77
N LYS A 513 -39.46 27.47 -25.86
CA LYS A 513 -39.58 26.01 -25.82
C LYS A 513 -38.31 25.43 -25.19
N LYS A 514 -38.45 24.70 -24.09
CA LYS A 514 -37.35 23.94 -23.46
C LYS A 514 -37.76 22.48 -23.25
N LEU A 515 -36.79 21.58 -23.42
CA LEU A 515 -36.91 20.18 -23.02
C LEU A 515 -36.82 20.11 -21.49
N VAL A 516 -37.88 19.62 -20.85
CA VAL A 516 -37.97 19.44 -19.40
C VAL A 516 -37.99 17.94 -19.11
N LYS A 517 -37.17 17.49 -18.16
CA LYS A 517 -37.21 16.11 -17.66
C LYS A 517 -38.57 15.83 -17.02
N THR A 518 -39.25 14.76 -17.45
CA THR A 518 -40.62 14.44 -17.00
C THR A 518 -40.70 13.19 -16.13
N GLY A 519 -39.79 12.22 -16.29
CA GLY A 519 -39.75 11.04 -15.43
C GLY A 519 -38.42 10.30 -15.50
N ASP A 520 -38.03 9.66 -14.40
CA ASP A 520 -36.88 8.74 -14.35
C ASP A 520 -37.30 7.34 -14.77
N LEU A 521 -36.47 6.70 -15.58
CA LEU A 521 -36.66 5.33 -16.06
C LEU A 521 -35.68 4.39 -15.33
N PRO A 522 -36.17 3.29 -14.73
CA PRO A 522 -35.29 2.32 -14.09
C PRO A 522 -34.36 1.65 -15.11
N VAL A 523 -33.08 1.53 -14.76
CA VAL A 523 -32.08 0.83 -15.57
C VAL A 523 -31.61 -0.41 -14.84
N VAL A 524 -31.72 -1.57 -15.48
CA VAL A 524 -31.18 -2.84 -14.96
C VAL A 524 -29.95 -3.23 -15.77
N SER A 525 -28.82 -3.40 -15.11
CA SER A 525 -27.53 -3.69 -15.76
C SER A 525 -27.12 -5.14 -15.55
N GLY A 526 -26.66 -5.81 -16.61
CA GLY A 526 -25.91 -7.06 -16.56
C GLY A 526 -24.51 -6.81 -17.11
N THR A 527 -23.46 -7.18 -16.38
CA THR A 527 -22.06 -6.94 -16.79
C THR A 527 -21.23 -8.19 -16.54
N THR A 528 -19.95 -8.14 -16.90
CA THR A 528 -18.97 -9.19 -16.58
C THR A 528 -18.57 -9.25 -15.09
N ALA A 529 -19.17 -8.42 -14.24
CA ALA A 529 -18.96 -8.49 -12.79
C ALA A 529 -19.55 -9.79 -12.20
N LEU A 530 -18.91 -10.30 -11.15
CA LEU A 530 -19.45 -11.40 -10.36
C LEU A 530 -20.75 -10.99 -9.67
N SER A 531 -21.61 -11.98 -9.41
CA SER A 531 -22.81 -11.76 -8.61
C SER A 531 -22.45 -11.39 -7.18
N LYS A 532 -23.27 -10.56 -6.53
CA LYS A 532 -23.01 -10.12 -5.15
C LYS A 532 -23.00 -11.30 -4.18
N GLU A 533 -23.82 -12.31 -4.44
CA GLU A 533 -23.90 -13.54 -3.66
C GLU A 533 -22.55 -14.27 -3.67
N LEU A 534 -21.94 -14.42 -4.85
CA LEU A 534 -20.64 -15.08 -4.99
C LEU A 534 -19.50 -14.25 -4.39
N VAL A 535 -19.55 -12.92 -4.54
CA VAL A 535 -18.56 -12.02 -3.92
C VAL A 535 -18.61 -12.12 -2.39
N ASN A 536 -19.81 -12.16 -1.81
CA ASN A 536 -20.00 -12.32 -0.37
C ASN A 536 -19.49 -13.68 0.12
N GLU A 537 -19.80 -14.77 -0.60
CA GLU A 537 -19.29 -16.11 -0.29
C GLU A 537 -17.75 -16.14 -0.29
N TYR A 538 -17.14 -15.55 -1.33
CA TYR A 538 -15.68 -15.49 -1.44
C TYR A 538 -15.06 -14.63 -0.33
N ALA A 539 -15.69 -13.51 0.04
CA ALA A 539 -15.23 -12.63 1.12
C ALA A 539 -15.34 -13.30 2.51
N GLU A 540 -16.40 -14.06 2.74
CA GLU A 540 -16.56 -14.84 3.97
C GLU A 540 -15.49 -15.94 4.07
N LYS A 541 -15.25 -16.67 2.97
CA LYS A 541 -14.18 -17.69 2.91
C LYS A 541 -12.80 -17.05 3.16
N GLU A 542 -12.51 -15.89 2.56
CA GLU A 542 -11.27 -15.15 2.82
C GLU A 542 -11.14 -14.76 4.29
N SER A 543 -12.21 -14.26 4.91
CA SER A 543 -12.21 -13.86 6.32
C SER A 543 -11.91 -15.04 7.25
N GLN A 544 -12.49 -16.22 6.96
CA GLN A 544 -12.22 -17.45 7.71
C GLN A 544 -10.77 -17.91 7.56
N MET A 545 -10.25 -17.93 6.32
CA MET A 545 -8.85 -18.31 6.07
C MET A 545 -7.86 -17.33 6.72
N TYR A 546 -8.13 -16.03 6.63
CA TYR A 546 -7.34 -14.99 7.28
C TYR A 546 -7.32 -15.14 8.81
N ALA A 547 -8.48 -15.39 9.43
CA ALA A 547 -8.56 -15.61 10.87
C ALA A 547 -7.78 -16.85 11.30
N ASN A 548 -7.82 -17.93 10.50
CA ASN A 548 -7.01 -19.12 10.73
C ASN A 548 -5.51 -18.82 10.63
N ASP A 549 -5.06 -18.13 9.57
CA ASP A 549 -3.65 -17.73 9.40
C ASP A 549 -3.17 -16.88 10.61
N LYS A 550 -4.00 -15.93 11.07
CA LYS A 550 -3.69 -15.11 12.27
C LYS A 550 -3.63 -15.93 13.54
N LEU A 551 -4.50 -16.93 13.71
CA LEU A 551 -4.49 -17.79 14.88
C LEU A 551 -3.23 -18.65 14.91
N ILE A 552 -2.80 -19.22 13.78
CA ILE A 552 -1.57 -20.00 13.67
C ILE A 552 -0.36 -19.12 14.01
N ALA A 553 -0.23 -17.95 13.38
CA ALA A 553 0.85 -17.01 13.68
C ALA A 553 0.88 -16.58 15.16
N ALA A 554 -0.29 -16.31 15.75
CA ALA A 554 -0.38 -15.96 17.17
C ALA A 554 -0.08 -17.13 18.12
N THR A 555 -0.30 -18.37 17.67
CA THR A 555 0.04 -19.59 18.41
C THR A 555 1.55 -19.82 18.39
N GLU A 556 2.17 -19.70 17.21
CA GLU A 556 3.64 -19.76 17.05
C GLU A 556 4.35 -18.67 17.85
N ALA A 557 3.84 -17.43 17.84
CA ALA A 557 4.38 -16.36 18.66
C ALA A 557 4.29 -16.66 20.17
N ALA A 558 3.17 -17.23 20.63
CA ALA A 558 3.00 -17.63 22.03
C ALA A 558 3.94 -18.78 22.43
N LYS A 559 4.14 -19.76 21.55
CA LYS A 559 5.11 -20.85 21.71
C LYS A 559 6.53 -20.28 21.85
N ASN A 560 6.94 -19.42 20.94
CA ASN A 560 8.26 -18.78 20.96
C ASN A 560 8.46 -17.92 22.21
N SER A 561 7.43 -17.20 22.66
CA SER A 561 7.49 -16.37 23.87
C SER A 561 7.67 -17.22 25.14
N LEU A 562 7.03 -18.40 25.19
CA LEU A 562 7.20 -19.35 26.29
C LEU A 562 8.60 -19.94 26.29
N GLU A 563 9.09 -20.33 25.11
CA GLU A 563 10.42 -20.91 24.93
C GLU A 563 11.53 -19.92 25.32
N GLU A 564 11.47 -18.70 24.80
CA GLU A 564 12.43 -17.63 25.09
C GLU A 564 12.46 -17.32 26.59
N TYR A 565 11.29 -17.14 27.21
CA TYR A 565 11.20 -16.92 28.65
C TYR A 565 11.77 -18.10 29.45
N GLY A 566 11.52 -19.34 29.01
CA GLY A 566 12.05 -20.55 29.64
C GLY A 566 13.58 -20.56 29.72
N TYR A 567 14.24 -20.33 28.57
CA TYR A 567 15.70 -20.27 28.51
C TYR A 567 16.28 -19.07 29.27
N GLU A 568 15.76 -17.87 29.00
CA GLU A 568 16.28 -16.63 29.57
C GLU A 568 16.12 -16.61 31.10
N MET A 569 14.95 -16.99 31.61
CA MET A 569 14.69 -16.99 33.04
C MET A 569 15.53 -18.02 33.77
N ARG A 570 15.76 -19.21 33.18
CA ARG A 570 16.60 -20.24 33.79
C ARG A 570 18.03 -19.74 33.96
N ASP A 571 18.61 -19.19 32.90
CA ASP A 571 19.99 -18.69 32.93
C ASP A 571 20.13 -17.53 33.93
N LYS A 572 19.11 -16.66 34.01
CA LYS A 572 19.06 -15.58 34.99
C LYS A 572 18.95 -16.07 36.44
N ILE A 573 18.09 -17.04 36.73
CA ILE A 573 17.91 -17.63 38.07
C ILE A 573 19.16 -18.38 38.54
N LEU A 574 19.87 -19.04 37.65
CA LEU A 574 21.13 -19.71 37.97
C LEU A 574 22.33 -18.74 38.04
N GLY A 575 22.21 -17.55 37.43
CA GLY A 575 23.21 -16.49 37.47
C GLY A 575 22.78 -15.29 38.32
N PRO A 576 22.59 -14.09 37.72
CA PRO A 576 22.45 -12.82 38.45
C PRO A 576 21.26 -12.74 39.41
N LEU A 577 20.19 -13.51 39.17
CA LEU A 577 18.99 -13.51 40.02
C LEU A 577 19.07 -14.53 41.16
N SER A 578 20.14 -15.31 41.27
CA SER A 578 20.29 -16.38 42.26
C SER A 578 20.03 -15.93 43.70
N ASP A 579 20.47 -14.71 44.04
CA ASP A 579 20.35 -14.15 45.40
C ASP A 579 18.96 -13.57 45.72
N TYR A 580 18.06 -13.53 44.75
CA TYR A 580 16.75 -12.84 44.85
C TYR A 580 15.56 -13.80 44.80
N ILE A 581 15.83 -15.09 44.67
CA ILE A 581 14.86 -16.18 44.74
C ILE A 581 15.05 -16.96 46.05
N ASP A 582 13.95 -17.43 46.62
CA ASP A 582 14.01 -18.28 47.82
C ASP A 582 14.75 -19.60 47.48
N PRO A 583 15.82 -19.95 48.20
CA PRO A 583 16.59 -21.17 47.94
C PRO A 583 15.74 -22.45 47.97
N SER A 584 14.64 -22.49 48.73
CA SER A 584 13.76 -23.66 48.85
C SER A 584 12.96 -23.95 47.57
N ILE A 585 12.74 -22.94 46.71
CA ILE A 585 11.99 -23.07 45.46
C ILE A 585 12.88 -22.94 44.22
N LYS A 586 14.13 -22.46 44.37
CA LYS A 586 15.02 -22.15 43.26
C LYS A 586 15.26 -23.34 42.34
N ASP A 587 15.72 -24.45 42.90
CA ASP A 587 16.06 -25.64 42.12
C ASP A 587 14.81 -26.21 41.44
N LYS A 588 13.69 -26.25 42.16
CA LYS A 588 12.42 -26.70 41.61
C LYS A 588 11.92 -25.82 40.47
N PHE A 589 12.04 -24.50 40.58
CA PHE A 589 11.66 -23.58 39.53
C PHE A 589 12.57 -23.71 38.30
N ALA A 590 13.88 -23.91 38.50
CA ALA A 590 14.80 -24.19 37.40
C ALA A 590 14.47 -25.51 36.68
N GLU A 591 14.09 -26.55 37.42
CA GLU A 591 13.55 -27.80 36.86
C GLU A 591 12.26 -27.56 36.07
N ASP A 592 11.32 -26.78 36.60
CA ASP A 592 10.05 -26.49 35.93
C ASP A 592 10.25 -25.69 34.64
N LEU A 593 11.21 -24.75 34.61
CA LEU A 593 11.60 -24.02 33.40
C LEU A 593 12.15 -24.96 32.33
N ASN A 594 13.06 -25.87 32.69
CA ASN A 594 13.57 -26.89 31.77
C ASN A 594 12.45 -27.81 31.29
N ALA A 595 11.60 -28.31 32.19
CA ALA A 595 10.51 -29.20 31.85
C ALA A 595 9.49 -28.56 30.90
N VAL A 596 9.24 -27.25 31.01
CA VAL A 596 8.39 -26.53 30.07
C VAL A 596 9.04 -26.41 28.70
N VAL A 597 10.34 -26.12 28.62
CA VAL A 597 11.07 -26.09 27.35
C VAL A 597 11.08 -27.47 26.70
N ASP A 598 11.37 -28.53 27.45
CA ASP A 598 11.33 -29.91 26.94
C ASP A 598 9.93 -30.29 26.45
N TRP A 599 8.89 -29.89 27.20
CA TRP A 599 7.49 -30.12 26.82
C TRP A 599 7.14 -29.47 25.49
N ILE A 600 7.69 -28.29 25.14
CA ILE A 600 7.46 -27.62 23.83
C ILE A 600 7.91 -28.49 22.66
N TYR A 601 8.95 -29.32 22.85
CA TYR A 601 9.52 -30.18 21.81
C TYR A 601 8.91 -31.58 21.76
N ASP A 602 8.04 -31.93 22.71
CA ASP A 602 7.36 -33.23 22.78
C ASP A 602 5.82 -33.04 22.76
N GLU A 603 5.13 -33.34 23.87
CA GLU A 603 3.67 -33.27 23.98
C GLU A 603 3.08 -31.89 23.62
N GLY A 604 3.85 -30.83 23.87
CA GLY A 604 3.44 -29.46 23.64
C GLY A 604 3.62 -28.98 22.21
N TYR A 605 4.23 -29.75 21.30
CA TYR A 605 4.65 -29.26 19.99
C TYR A 605 3.54 -28.59 19.17
N ASP A 606 2.32 -29.13 19.25
CA ASP A 606 1.12 -28.65 18.54
C ASP A 606 -0.02 -28.23 19.50
N ALA A 607 0.33 -27.79 20.71
CA ALA A 607 -0.64 -27.34 21.70
C ALA A 607 -1.37 -26.06 21.24
N PRO A 608 -2.63 -25.84 21.68
CA PRO A 608 -3.35 -24.62 21.34
C PRO A 608 -2.74 -23.39 22.05
N LYS A 609 -2.91 -22.21 21.45
CA LYS A 609 -2.42 -20.92 21.97
C LYS A 609 -2.64 -20.72 23.47
N SER A 610 -3.85 -21.04 23.96
CA SER A 610 -4.22 -20.85 25.36
C SER A 610 -3.30 -21.60 26.32
N VAL A 611 -2.83 -22.79 25.95
CA VAL A 611 -1.96 -23.62 26.79
C VAL A 611 -0.57 -23.02 26.91
N TYR A 612 0.01 -22.50 25.81
CA TYR A 612 1.29 -21.80 25.86
C TYR A 612 1.21 -20.54 26.74
N VAL A 613 0.15 -19.76 26.59
CA VAL A 613 -0.08 -18.55 27.39
C VAL A 613 -0.25 -18.90 28.86
N GLU A 614 -1.04 -19.92 29.19
CA GLU A 614 -1.25 -20.34 30.58
C GLU A 614 0.05 -20.81 31.24
N LYS A 615 0.85 -21.63 30.54
CA LYS A 615 2.18 -22.06 31.04
C LYS A 615 3.10 -20.86 31.25
N LEU A 616 3.14 -19.90 30.32
CA LEU A 616 3.95 -18.69 30.44
C LEU A 616 3.54 -17.87 31.67
N GLU A 617 2.24 -17.65 31.85
CA GLU A 617 1.72 -16.89 33.00
C GLU A 617 2.01 -17.60 34.33
N ASN A 618 1.94 -18.93 34.37
CA ASN A 618 2.30 -19.70 35.56
C ASN A 618 3.78 -19.55 35.92
N LEU A 619 4.68 -19.58 34.93
CA LEU A 619 6.11 -19.34 35.16
C LEU A 619 6.40 -17.88 35.56
N LYS A 620 5.68 -16.91 34.98
CA LYS A 620 5.81 -15.48 35.30
C LYS A 620 5.37 -15.14 36.73
N LYS A 621 4.38 -15.85 37.29
CA LYS A 621 3.99 -15.69 38.70
C LYS A 621 5.15 -15.89 39.68
N ILE A 622 6.13 -16.73 39.31
CA ILE A 622 7.32 -17.00 40.12
C ILE A 622 8.49 -16.12 39.69
N GLY A 623 8.77 -16.04 38.38
CA GLY A 623 9.97 -15.35 37.88
C GLY A 623 9.89 -13.82 37.91
N ASN A 624 8.73 -13.22 37.59
CA ASN A 624 8.61 -11.75 37.55
C ASN A 624 8.90 -11.07 38.90
N PRO A 625 8.38 -11.57 40.04
CA PRO A 625 8.75 -11.02 41.34
C PRO A 625 10.25 -11.06 41.63
N VAL A 626 10.96 -12.09 41.17
CA VAL A 626 12.42 -12.20 41.35
C VAL A 626 13.15 -11.15 40.52
N VAL A 627 12.75 -10.97 39.25
CA VAL A 627 13.29 -9.90 38.38
C VAL A 627 13.03 -8.53 38.99
N GLU A 628 11.84 -8.30 39.54
CA GLU A 628 11.49 -7.04 40.19
C GLU A 628 12.37 -6.78 41.42
N ARG A 629 12.58 -7.77 42.30
CA ARG A 629 13.49 -7.64 43.46
C ARG A 629 14.91 -7.26 43.05
N TYR A 630 15.43 -7.92 42.01
CA TYR A 630 16.76 -7.62 41.47
C TYR A 630 16.82 -6.19 40.91
N ARG A 631 15.85 -5.80 40.08
CA ARG A 631 15.76 -4.44 39.51
C ARG A 631 15.69 -3.39 40.60
N GLU A 632 14.84 -3.58 41.61
CA GLU A 632 14.72 -2.64 42.72
C GLU A 632 16.00 -2.56 43.56
N ALA A 633 16.73 -3.67 43.73
CA ALA A 633 18.03 -3.63 44.42
C ALA A 633 19.07 -2.77 43.69
N ASP A 634 19.02 -2.71 42.36
CA ASP A 634 19.88 -1.85 41.54
C ASP A 634 19.36 -0.39 41.47
N GLU A 635 18.07 -0.18 41.26
CA GLU A 635 17.50 1.15 41.02
C GLU A 635 17.34 2.00 42.30
N ARG A 636 17.03 1.40 43.45
CA ARG A 636 16.73 2.16 44.68
C ARG A 636 17.89 3.03 45.17
N PRO A 637 19.15 2.56 45.21
CA PRO A 637 20.28 3.42 45.57
C PRO A 637 20.44 4.64 44.66
N HIS A 638 20.12 4.50 43.37
CA HIS A 638 20.15 5.60 42.42
C HIS A 638 19.03 6.61 42.68
N ALA A 639 17.80 6.14 42.92
CA ALA A 639 16.67 6.99 43.28
C ALA A 639 16.88 7.72 44.61
N GLU A 640 17.44 7.02 45.62
CA GLU A 640 17.80 7.64 46.91
C GLU A 640 18.82 8.76 46.70
N ARG A 641 19.88 8.50 45.92
CA ARG A 641 20.90 9.51 45.64
C ARG A 641 20.29 10.73 44.96
N SER A 642 19.43 10.54 43.96
CA SER A 642 18.72 11.63 43.27
C SER A 642 17.92 12.49 44.26
N LEU A 643 17.10 11.86 45.10
CA LEU A 643 16.33 12.58 46.12
C LEU A 643 17.24 13.34 47.08
N ARG A 644 18.35 12.75 47.53
CA ARG A 644 19.33 13.43 48.40
C ARG A 644 20.02 14.60 47.72
N ASP A 645 20.39 14.46 46.46
CA ASP A 645 21.00 15.53 45.67
C ASP A 645 20.00 16.67 45.44
N THR A 646 18.73 16.34 45.15
CA THR A 646 17.64 17.32 45.04
C THR A 646 17.42 18.07 46.36
N MET A 647 17.35 17.36 47.50
CA MET A 647 17.26 18.00 48.82
C MET A 647 18.45 18.92 49.10
N HIS A 648 19.67 18.48 48.78
CA HIS A 648 20.88 19.26 48.97
C HIS A 648 20.87 20.53 48.12
N ARG A 649 20.53 20.39 46.83
CA ARG A 649 20.41 21.51 45.89
C ARG A 649 19.37 22.54 46.35
N LEU A 650 18.16 22.09 46.70
CA LEU A 650 17.09 22.98 47.17
C LEU A 650 17.49 23.71 48.46
N THR A 651 18.17 23.02 49.38
CA THR A 651 18.67 23.63 50.62
C THR A 651 19.77 24.65 50.32
N GLN A 652 20.71 24.34 49.43
CA GLN A 652 21.75 25.28 49.01
C GLN A 652 21.18 26.52 48.32
N GLU A 653 20.23 26.36 47.39
CA GLU A 653 19.61 27.48 46.67
C GLU A 653 18.93 28.47 47.64
N VAL A 654 18.21 27.96 48.63
CA VAL A 654 17.48 28.78 49.63
C VAL A 654 18.41 29.47 50.62
N MET A 655 19.50 28.80 50.98
CA MET A 655 20.53 29.30 51.92
C MET A 655 21.62 30.13 51.21
N SER A 656 21.59 30.21 49.88
CA SER A 656 22.53 31.01 49.10
C SER A 656 22.30 32.50 49.32
N SER A 657 23.39 33.27 49.23
CA SER A 657 23.37 34.74 49.27
C SER A 657 23.01 35.38 47.93
N ASP A 658 22.44 34.60 46.99
CA ASP A 658 22.11 35.06 45.66
C ASP A 658 20.95 36.08 45.71
N GLU A 659 21.13 37.23 45.05
CA GLU A 659 20.12 38.28 44.92
C GLU A 659 18.81 37.77 44.33
N LYS A 660 18.82 36.66 43.58
CA LYS A 660 17.64 36.01 43.04
C LYS A 660 16.68 35.52 44.13
N TYR A 661 17.17 35.16 45.32
CA TYR A 661 16.35 34.60 46.40
C TYR A 661 16.24 35.53 47.62
N ALA A 662 16.68 36.79 47.49
CA ALA A 662 16.71 37.77 48.57
C ALA A 662 15.31 38.26 49.00
N HIS A 663 14.32 38.21 48.09
CA HIS A 663 12.95 38.65 48.34
C HIS A 663 12.02 37.55 48.91
N LEU A 664 12.51 36.32 49.06
CA LEU A 664 11.75 35.23 49.67
C LEU A 664 11.63 35.47 51.18
N LEU A 665 10.44 35.27 51.74
CA LEU A 665 10.19 35.50 53.17
C LEU A 665 10.93 34.45 54.00
N SER A 666 11.46 34.83 55.17
CA SER A 666 12.24 33.93 56.04
C SER A 666 11.48 32.66 56.43
N HIS A 667 10.15 32.73 56.59
CA HIS A 667 9.33 31.55 56.87
C HIS A 667 9.20 30.61 55.66
N GLU A 668 9.10 31.12 54.43
CA GLU A 668 9.01 30.29 53.21
C GLU A 668 10.32 29.53 52.95
N LYS A 669 11.45 30.17 53.25
CA LYS A 669 12.77 29.53 53.23
C LYS A 669 12.86 28.42 54.27
N GLN A 670 12.39 28.69 55.49
CA GLN A 670 12.39 27.73 56.58
C GLN A 670 11.46 26.53 56.28
N ASP A 671 10.26 26.77 55.74
CA ASP A 671 9.29 25.73 55.37
C ASP A 671 9.87 24.75 54.33
N LEU A 672 10.64 25.25 53.36
CA LEU A 672 11.29 24.43 52.34
C LEU A 672 12.43 23.58 52.93
N VAL A 673 13.23 24.15 53.84
CA VAL A 673 14.27 23.39 54.58
C VAL A 673 13.62 22.31 55.45
N GLU A 674 12.57 22.64 56.20
CA GLU A 674 11.83 21.68 57.03
C GLU A 674 11.15 20.58 56.18
N ARG A 675 10.70 20.89 54.96
CA ARG A 675 10.18 19.88 54.02
C ARG A 675 11.29 18.94 53.52
N CYS A 676 12.48 19.46 53.22
CA CYS A 676 13.65 18.65 52.87
C CYS A 676 14.06 17.73 54.03
N GLU A 677 14.13 18.25 55.26
CA GLU A 677 14.44 17.42 56.44
C GLU A 677 13.39 16.33 56.69
N ARG A 678 12.10 16.63 56.49
CA ARG A 678 11.03 15.63 56.57
C ARG A 678 11.19 14.54 55.51
N ALA A 679 11.50 14.91 54.27
CA ALA A 679 11.76 13.95 53.20
C ALA A 679 13.00 13.09 53.51
N GLY A 680 14.06 13.68 54.08
CA GLY A 680 15.25 12.96 54.53
C GLY A 680 14.95 11.96 55.65
N ARG A 681 14.21 12.38 56.70
CA ARG A 681 13.78 11.48 57.79
C ARG A 681 12.91 10.34 57.28
N TRP A 682 11.97 10.64 56.37
CA TRP A 682 11.15 9.61 55.74
C TRP A 682 12.03 8.61 54.97
N MET A 683 12.98 9.09 54.16
CA MET A 683 13.87 8.23 53.38
C MET A 683 14.72 7.33 54.28
N ASP A 684 15.29 7.87 55.37
CA ASP A 684 16.06 7.12 56.34
C ASP A 684 15.20 6.05 57.06
N GLU A 685 13.96 6.40 57.42
CA GLU A 685 13.02 5.46 58.03
C GLU A 685 12.65 4.31 57.08
N GLN A 686 12.35 4.63 55.82
CA GLN A 686 12.01 3.61 54.82
C GLN A 686 13.21 2.71 54.52
N ASN A 687 14.41 3.27 54.39
CA ASN A 687 15.65 2.49 54.24
C ASN A 687 15.92 1.57 55.44
N ALA A 688 15.71 2.06 56.66
CA ALA A 688 15.88 1.26 57.86
C ALA A 688 14.87 0.10 57.94
N LYS A 689 13.63 0.30 57.50
CA LYS A 689 12.64 -0.77 57.38
C LYS A 689 13.04 -1.76 56.29
N GLN A 690 13.51 -1.27 55.15
CA GLN A 690 13.81 -2.06 53.98
C GLN A 690 15.11 -2.88 54.13
N ALA A 691 16.07 -2.40 54.91
CA ALA A 691 17.28 -3.14 55.25
C ALA A 691 16.99 -4.41 56.10
N LYS A 692 15.81 -4.52 56.70
CA LYS A 692 15.36 -5.71 57.46
C LYS A 692 14.66 -6.76 56.60
N VAL A 693 14.34 -6.43 55.35
CA VAL A 693 13.63 -7.31 54.42
C VAL A 693 14.65 -8.14 53.64
N SER A 694 14.42 -9.46 53.53
CA SER A 694 15.31 -10.35 52.79
C SER A 694 15.32 -9.99 51.29
N LYS A 695 16.42 -10.27 50.59
CA LYS A 695 16.51 -10.10 49.12
C LYS A 695 15.48 -10.94 48.37
N CYS A 696 15.00 -12.02 48.99
CA CYS A 696 14.01 -12.94 48.43
C CYS A 696 12.57 -12.57 48.80
N GLU A 697 12.35 -11.48 49.54
CA GLU A 697 11.03 -10.98 49.90
C GLU A 697 10.67 -9.77 49.05
N THR A 698 9.37 -9.46 48.95
CA THR A 698 8.91 -8.29 48.21
C THR A 698 9.43 -7.01 48.88
N PRO A 699 10.06 -6.09 48.13
CA PRO A 699 10.49 -4.80 48.68
C PRO A 699 9.32 -4.04 49.27
N ILE A 700 9.56 -3.34 50.37
CA ILE A 700 8.58 -2.46 51.01
C ILE A 700 8.69 -1.01 50.51
N LEU A 701 9.85 -0.66 49.94
CA LEU A 701 10.13 0.63 49.33
C LEU A 701 10.55 0.39 47.89
N PHE A 702 9.83 0.97 46.93
CA PHE A 702 10.18 0.89 45.52
C PHE A 702 10.83 2.18 45.03
N SER A 703 11.65 2.10 43.98
CA SER A 703 12.29 3.25 43.32
C SER A 703 11.25 4.28 42.86
N ARG A 704 10.07 3.83 42.42
CA ARG A 704 8.94 4.69 42.04
C ARG A 704 8.38 5.51 43.21
N ASP A 705 8.42 4.99 44.43
CA ASP A 705 7.89 5.68 45.61
C ASP A 705 8.85 6.82 46.02
N ILE A 706 10.16 6.56 45.92
CA ILE A 706 11.21 7.57 46.13
C ILE A 706 11.10 8.69 45.08
N LYS A 707 10.94 8.34 43.80
CA LYS A 707 10.76 9.31 42.70
C LYS A 707 9.50 10.18 42.89
N LYS A 708 8.39 9.60 43.35
CA LYS A 708 7.17 10.37 43.68
C LYS A 708 7.41 11.36 44.82
N GLU A 709 8.17 10.97 45.83
CA GLU A 709 8.53 11.88 46.94
C GLU A 709 9.44 13.02 46.45
N GLU A 710 10.38 12.73 45.54
CA GLU A 710 11.24 13.73 44.89
C GLU A 710 10.44 14.71 44.03
N GLU A 711 9.48 14.22 43.23
CA GLU A 711 8.56 15.04 42.46
C GLU A 711 7.70 15.92 43.36
N ALA A 712 7.14 15.37 44.44
CA ALA A 712 6.35 16.12 45.41
C ALA A 712 7.18 17.22 46.09
N LEU A 713 8.44 16.94 46.43
CA LEU A 713 9.37 17.94 46.97
C LEU A 713 9.66 19.05 45.96
N THR A 714 9.89 18.69 44.69
CA THR A 714 10.18 19.66 43.62
C THR A 714 8.98 20.55 43.33
N LEU A 715 7.76 19.97 43.27
CA LEU A 715 6.52 20.72 43.09
C LEU A 715 6.24 21.67 44.26
N PHE A 716 6.58 21.27 45.49
CA PHE A 716 6.49 22.14 46.67
C PHE A 716 7.50 23.29 46.60
N ALA A 717 8.72 23.03 46.14
CA ALA A 717 9.78 24.03 46.05
C ALA A 717 9.57 25.04 44.91
N HIS A 718 9.00 24.61 43.78
CA HIS A 718 8.84 25.42 42.57
C HIS A 718 8.15 26.79 42.79
N PRO A 719 6.96 26.90 43.43
CA PRO A 719 6.31 28.19 43.64
C PRO A 719 7.09 29.10 44.61
N ILE A 720 7.86 28.52 45.54
CA ILE A 720 8.69 29.27 46.47
C ILE A 720 9.91 29.84 45.73
N LEU A 721 10.63 29.00 44.99
CA LEU A 721 11.87 29.39 44.31
C LEU A 721 11.66 30.30 43.09
N ASN A 722 10.48 30.23 42.46
CA ASN A 722 10.13 31.02 41.27
C ASN A 722 9.18 32.18 41.58
N LYS A 723 9.01 32.55 42.85
CA LYS A 723 8.23 33.73 43.24
C LYS A 723 8.87 34.99 42.65
N PRO A 724 8.14 35.87 41.94
CA PRO A 724 8.72 37.07 41.33
C PRO A 724 9.10 38.12 42.39
N LYS A 725 10.16 38.91 42.11
CA LYS A 725 10.59 40.02 42.97
C LYS A 725 9.48 41.07 43.10
N PRO A 726 9.21 41.62 44.30
CA PRO A 726 8.28 42.73 44.46
C PRO A 726 8.75 43.94 43.65
N ALA A 727 7.85 44.61 42.94
CA ALA A 727 8.18 45.85 42.25
C ALA A 727 8.67 46.91 43.27
N PRO A 728 9.72 47.69 42.95
CA PRO A 728 10.26 48.69 43.88
C PRO A 728 9.20 49.74 44.23
N LYS A 729 9.01 49.99 45.54
CA LYS A 729 8.15 51.07 46.04
C LYS A 729 8.78 52.43 45.70
N VAL A 730 8.03 53.26 44.98
CA VAL A 730 8.34 54.68 44.78
C VAL A 730 8.13 55.40 46.11
N GLU A 731 9.14 56.13 46.59
CA GLU A 731 9.06 57.01 47.76
C GLU A 731 8.21 58.24 47.43
N GLU A 732 7.21 58.56 48.27
CA GLU A 732 6.53 59.86 48.24
C GLU A 732 7.42 60.93 48.91
N PRO A 733 7.67 62.08 48.25
CA PRO A 733 8.42 63.18 48.85
C PRO A 733 7.58 64.02 49.81
N ALA A 734 8.27 64.59 50.81
CA ALA A 734 7.75 65.52 51.80
C ALA A 734 6.95 66.70 51.18
N THR A 735 5.83 67.05 51.81
CA THR A 735 5.07 68.27 51.49
C THR A 735 5.87 69.52 51.90
N ALA A 736 6.30 70.29 50.91
CA ALA A 736 6.60 71.71 51.03
C ALA A 736 5.36 72.50 50.60
N ASP A 737 4.93 73.44 51.44
CA ASP A 737 3.98 74.48 51.04
C ASP A 737 4.62 75.37 49.96
N ALA A 738 3.97 75.49 48.81
CA ALA A 738 3.41 76.74 48.27
C ALA A 738 3.31 76.76 46.72
N ASP A 739 2.16 77.29 46.29
CA ASP A 739 1.84 77.94 45.01
C ASP A 739 1.56 77.10 43.75
N THR A 740 0.25 76.94 43.51
CA THR A 740 -0.47 76.91 42.22
C THR A 740 -0.23 78.19 41.39
N PRO A 741 -0.61 78.29 40.07
CA PRO A 741 -1.67 77.53 39.37
C PRO A 741 -1.40 77.12 37.89
N MET A 742 -2.43 76.50 37.28
CA MET A 742 -2.75 76.41 35.83
C MET A 742 -1.95 75.36 35.00
N ASP A 743 -2.47 74.66 33.99
CA ASP A 743 -3.79 74.51 33.35
C ASP A 743 -3.74 73.29 32.41
N ASP A 744 -4.91 72.75 32.11
CA ASP A 744 -5.41 72.10 30.89
C ASP A 744 -4.75 70.92 30.14
N SER A 745 -5.66 70.00 29.73
CA SER A 745 -5.69 69.22 28.49
C SER A 745 -4.61 68.11 28.27
N SER A 746 -4.81 66.99 27.59
CA SER A 746 -5.91 66.27 26.95
C SER A 746 -5.24 65.09 26.19
N GLU A 747 -5.95 63.97 25.98
CA GLU A 747 -5.74 63.03 24.85
C GLU A 747 -4.42 62.21 24.79
N ASN A 748 -4.26 61.08 24.10
CA ASN A 748 -5.08 60.00 23.51
C ASN A 748 -4.06 59.07 22.80
N LYS A 749 -4.49 57.85 22.44
CA LYS A 749 -3.88 56.82 21.55
C LYS A 749 -2.97 55.76 22.22
N LYS A 750 -3.26 54.44 22.11
CA LYS A 750 -3.47 53.47 21.00
C LYS A 750 -2.18 52.95 20.33
N LYS A 751 -2.19 51.61 20.13
CA LYS A 751 -1.41 50.79 19.16
C LYS A 751 0.06 50.53 19.54
N ASP A 752 0.72 49.43 19.18
CA ASP A 752 0.52 48.18 18.43
C ASP A 752 1.73 47.31 18.89
N ASP A 753 1.60 46.01 19.21
CA ASP A 753 1.80 44.85 18.32
C ASP A 753 3.26 44.42 18.07
N MET A 754 3.43 43.09 17.92
CA MET A 754 4.58 42.28 17.43
C MET A 754 5.77 41.89 18.34
N ASP A 755 5.75 40.59 18.68
CA ASP A 755 6.63 39.48 18.23
C ASP A 755 8.18 39.52 18.35
N ILE A 756 8.69 38.27 18.48
CA ILE A 756 10.05 37.71 18.25
C ILE A 756 10.95 37.73 19.50
N ASP A 757 11.56 36.64 19.97
CA ASP A 757 11.92 35.30 19.42
C ASP A 757 11.70 34.18 20.47
#